data_AF-A0A1G8F7A8-F1
#
_entry.id   AF-A0A1G8F7A8-F1
#
_cell.length_a   1.000
_cell.length_b   1.000
_cell.length_c   1.000
_cell.angle_alpha   90.00
_cell.angle_beta   90.00
_cell.angle_gamma   90.00
#
_symmetry.space_group_name_H-M   'P 1'
#
loop_
_entity.id
_entity.type
_entity.pdbx_description
1 polymer ?
#
loop_
_entity_poly.entity_id
_entity_poly.type
_entity_poly.pdbx_seq_one_letter_code
_entity_poly.pdbx_strand_id
1 'polypeptide(L)'
;MNDSATTLTPSEGRPEYMTQQLANLTEACAQSSELLAQNMTLREVASNLLAGTVRSTGLKVSSADAIFFNRLDSDQHIASIALPDLLVDAMRHGDSVLENVGAAFFTRHDSLDAEHALSPGHNQDLRKAVVHLSGTLSESYQAQLDGFWQKPVPASDGQQPVGTTVEALIRQQCSALDTELVLCGYSAMVSTQEQKWLSGVIEGSSTDGVFGLTWTIADGTRVRVPSAYVVSESIQDDGQPAGVTFLIMPARGIERFESVDRLREGLSSKLAGPLKDALLIRDLVQFGDPGAVDPCAWTFEAMNDSLINTHVHEVRHKQTEDCRFLLAQGHDETDRQVFYTQLERVQTCAHLDEAMGQSFNSWVAKLSEIAEPHWRKYGDAGEKAYLIRLEHAHADRRRKVDELFGHLHSLETFAQAEMTQYMRHHLGRAIDPSQVRINVHDTIELRLDDSLHTVYDYSLLEFAVQGMPIVASRMRFSPSPDQLHADFSAAFVKEMLDQLNLHARYEKALEQRMNDENVLHAMTRHRDSAIALSAHAAKMQGHLQQDRSHDLVHMIRGDLTPAGTVHCVGSLHLTATDSRFRDMIVIAERTQTDEHFVLYAPGGPNGRDFFEFRSWRELSFQVGGWLSDESGRTYLHDQLFGPSKSEAIAFLNETQLTPSLWGADSCRFVGSTGPNFESNLAGLVRQKALSSFPFFNGEARSVADLPSSANASILAMLNARITGLNSVFAKLSPSLMPLRDYVQKETSKLLNAYLQSAGYAGHVDPDTLYLGLGIPYTETPDFGESSDLRSLTDLMMHGSDDIKRYSPHIHLYSSVGLDVTRFPSKLISFMDKQIREADLAAHYMNHLNSEFLERKNPLHHRRKALLGKRIQYEMTRGALVMFHQGHLTLAQYTWLCQTIDGLAVGAPVISSVENTAVSALRIAGQIIEGVYIFRDFNSQDPAYNVLYTPGAPDGLEYRPLSDFAQLLGSEKMRTYYASRVSHAGQKLMGEFLDRFIRGRRHEPDVIKIHNRPEYRIANVDQLYGDMFERMIADVDSQTQSVAEKRMALAYTIIKWTGTIVFLPFPQLSLGWGLLNTTLTFIQAFDAYGSGDRAAAIPLFIAGAMGIALGGDGVRALIMGGNGLGTIVATRAGVWAWKKLDLGAAYRLTA
;
A
#
# COMPACT_ATOMS: atom_id res chain seq x y z
N MET A 1 -24.52 51.85 -10.39
CA MET A 1 -23.05 51.95 -10.33
C MET A 1 -22.63 50.95 -9.26
N ASN A 2 -22.76 49.64 -9.49
CA ASN A 2 -21.91 48.76 -10.31
C ASN A 2 -20.43 48.92 -10.00
N ASP A 3 -19.94 48.09 -9.08
CA ASP A 3 -18.69 47.37 -9.26
C ASP A 3 -18.83 45.98 -8.64
N SER A 4 -18.65 44.97 -9.49
CA SER A 4 -18.96 43.56 -9.28
C SER A 4 -17.69 42.84 -8.82
N ALA A 5 -17.62 42.49 -7.53
CA ALA A 5 -16.69 41.48 -7.05
C ALA A 5 -17.39 40.11 -7.18
N THR A 6 -17.05 39.36 -8.21
CA THR A 6 -17.47 37.97 -8.41
C THR A 6 -16.75 37.11 -7.36
N THR A 7 -17.39 36.91 -6.21
CA THR A 7 -16.98 35.88 -5.24
C THR A 7 -17.25 34.50 -5.83
N LEU A 8 -16.18 33.80 -6.22
CA LEU A 8 -16.18 32.37 -6.53
C LEU A 8 -16.63 31.58 -5.30
N THR A 9 -17.63 30.70 -5.46
CA THR A 9 -18.16 29.83 -4.41
C THR A 9 -17.22 28.63 -4.14
N PRO A 10 -17.07 28.16 -2.89
CA PRO A 10 -16.02 27.19 -2.50
C PRO A 10 -16.31 25.71 -2.83
N SER A 11 -17.24 25.40 -3.75
CA SER A 11 -17.75 24.03 -3.96
C SER A 11 -17.09 23.23 -5.08
N GLU A 12 -16.14 23.78 -5.85
CA GLU A 12 -15.62 23.14 -7.07
C GLU A 12 -14.18 22.57 -6.98
N GLY A 13 -13.63 22.39 -5.78
CA GLY A 13 -12.26 21.90 -5.60
C GLY A 13 -12.08 21.00 -4.39
N ARG A 14 -12.84 19.90 -4.28
CA ARG A 14 -12.58 18.91 -3.21
C ARG A 14 -11.30 18.12 -3.56
N PRO A 15 -10.28 18.10 -2.68
CA PRO A 15 -9.02 17.36 -2.88
C PRO A 15 -9.23 15.87 -3.19
N GLU A 16 -10.31 15.28 -2.68
CA GLU A 16 -10.72 13.89 -2.91
C GLU A 16 -10.92 13.57 -4.40
N TYR A 17 -11.56 14.47 -5.15
CA TYR A 17 -11.84 14.25 -6.57
C TYR A 17 -10.58 14.40 -7.43
N MET A 18 -9.76 15.42 -7.15
CA MET A 18 -8.44 15.58 -7.79
C MET A 18 -7.53 14.38 -7.51
N THR A 19 -7.59 13.84 -6.29
CA THR A 19 -6.84 12.64 -5.88
C THR A 19 -7.29 11.41 -6.66
N GLN A 20 -8.62 11.22 -6.83
CA GLN A 20 -9.15 10.13 -7.64
C GLN A 20 -8.70 10.24 -9.11
N GLN A 21 -8.70 11.44 -9.68
CA GLN A 21 -8.21 11.64 -11.04
C GLN A 21 -6.70 11.35 -11.14
N LEU A 22 -5.88 11.79 -10.18
CA LEU A 22 -4.46 11.42 -10.17
C LEU A 22 -4.25 9.90 -10.06
N ALA A 23 -5.07 9.21 -9.29
CA ALA A 23 -5.04 7.75 -9.21
C ALA A 23 -5.38 7.09 -10.56
N ASN A 24 -6.44 7.56 -11.23
CA ASN A 24 -6.82 7.08 -12.56
C ASN A 24 -5.72 7.32 -13.59
N LEU A 25 -5.07 8.48 -13.57
CA LEU A 25 -3.93 8.81 -14.44
C LEU A 25 -2.77 7.83 -14.20
N THR A 26 -2.44 7.61 -12.94
CA THR A 26 -1.38 6.69 -12.52
C THR A 26 -1.68 5.26 -12.97
N GLU A 27 -2.92 4.81 -12.84
CA GLU A 27 -3.37 3.49 -13.26
C GLU A 27 -3.24 3.33 -14.78
N ALA A 28 -3.73 4.29 -15.58
CA ALA A 28 -3.62 4.25 -17.03
C ALA A 28 -2.16 4.26 -17.52
N CYS A 29 -1.29 5.04 -16.88
CA CYS A 29 0.14 5.06 -17.19
C CYS A 29 0.84 3.74 -16.84
N ALA A 30 0.55 3.18 -15.67
CA ALA A 30 1.10 1.91 -15.23
C ALA A 30 0.65 0.75 -16.13
N GLN A 31 -0.64 0.71 -16.50
CA GLN A 31 -1.16 -0.28 -17.45
C GLN A 31 -0.51 -0.14 -18.83
N SER A 32 -0.28 1.09 -19.31
CA SER A 32 0.45 1.34 -20.57
C SER A 32 1.89 0.79 -20.51
N SER A 33 2.62 1.10 -19.43
CA SER A 33 3.99 0.61 -19.22
C SER A 33 4.03 -0.92 -19.10
N GLU A 34 3.09 -1.53 -18.38
CA GLU A 34 3.01 -2.98 -18.24
C GLU A 34 2.74 -3.66 -19.58
N LEU A 35 1.76 -3.16 -20.35
CA LEU A 35 1.44 -3.70 -21.66
C LEU A 35 2.70 -3.75 -22.54
N LEU A 36 3.46 -2.65 -22.61
CA LEU A 36 4.69 -2.56 -23.39
C LEU A 36 5.82 -3.45 -22.85
N ALA A 37 5.88 -3.67 -21.54
CA ALA A 37 6.86 -4.55 -20.90
C ALA A 37 6.61 -6.05 -21.16
N GLN A 38 5.43 -6.45 -21.63
CA GLN A 38 5.13 -7.86 -22.00
C GLN A 38 5.80 -8.32 -23.30
N ASN A 39 6.52 -7.42 -23.96
CA ASN A 39 7.29 -7.73 -25.16
C ASN A 39 8.53 -8.58 -24.81
N MET A 40 8.99 -9.42 -25.74
CA MET A 40 10.16 -10.27 -25.51
C MET A 40 11.45 -9.50 -25.77
N THR A 41 12.44 -9.71 -24.91
CA THR A 41 13.81 -9.22 -25.14
C THR A 41 14.48 -10.01 -26.27
N LEU A 42 15.49 -9.42 -26.92
CA LEU A 42 16.28 -10.12 -27.94
C LEU A 42 16.88 -11.42 -27.40
N ARG A 43 17.34 -11.40 -26.15
CA ARG A 43 17.91 -12.56 -25.47
C ARG A 43 16.87 -13.66 -25.25
N GLU A 44 15.63 -13.32 -24.91
CA GLU A 44 14.55 -14.30 -24.79
C GLU A 44 14.12 -14.86 -26.15
N VAL A 45 14.09 -14.04 -27.21
CA VAL A 45 13.85 -14.54 -28.58
C VAL A 45 14.96 -15.49 -29.02
N ALA A 46 16.22 -15.17 -28.72
CA ALA A 46 17.35 -16.07 -28.94
C ALA A 46 17.17 -17.39 -28.16
N SER A 47 16.81 -17.32 -26.87
CA SER A 47 16.54 -18.51 -26.05
C SER A 47 15.39 -19.35 -26.61
N ASN A 48 14.31 -18.72 -27.09
CA ASN A 48 13.17 -19.40 -27.70
C ASN A 48 13.51 -20.10 -29.02
N LEU A 49 14.31 -19.47 -29.88
CA LEU A 49 14.80 -20.08 -31.12
C LEU A 49 15.65 -21.33 -30.80
N LEU A 50 16.50 -21.23 -29.78
CA LEU A 50 17.35 -22.34 -29.34
C LEU A 50 16.58 -23.45 -28.62
N ALA A 51 15.44 -23.15 -27.98
CA ALA A 51 14.68 -24.12 -27.19
C ALA A 51 14.19 -25.33 -28.02
N GLY A 52 13.90 -25.14 -29.31
CA GLY A 52 13.57 -26.25 -30.22
C GLY A 52 14.76 -27.19 -30.44
N THR A 53 15.92 -26.61 -30.74
CA THR A 53 17.17 -27.34 -30.93
C THR A 53 17.58 -28.08 -29.67
N VAL A 54 17.59 -27.42 -28.52
CA VAL A 54 17.96 -28.03 -27.23
C VAL A 54 17.05 -29.21 -26.90
N ARG A 55 15.73 -29.08 -27.09
CA ARG A 55 14.80 -30.22 -26.90
C ARG A 55 15.07 -31.38 -27.85
N SER A 56 15.42 -31.10 -29.10
CA SER A 56 15.72 -32.14 -30.09
C SER A 56 17.03 -32.90 -29.82
N THR A 57 17.95 -32.33 -29.05
CA THR A 57 19.23 -32.98 -28.68
C THR A 57 19.09 -34.02 -27.57
N GLY A 58 17.93 -34.15 -26.92
CA GLY A 58 17.72 -35.15 -25.86
C GLY A 58 18.51 -34.89 -24.57
N LEU A 59 18.96 -33.66 -24.35
CA LEU A 59 19.61 -33.23 -23.11
C LEU A 59 18.65 -33.27 -21.93
N LYS A 60 19.17 -33.52 -20.71
CA LYS A 60 18.38 -33.41 -19.47
C LYS A 60 17.89 -31.97 -19.23
N VAL A 61 18.67 -30.99 -19.69
CA VAL A 61 18.35 -29.56 -19.62
C VAL A 61 17.51 -29.19 -20.83
N SER A 62 16.31 -28.62 -20.61
CA SER A 62 15.42 -28.18 -21.69
C SER A 62 15.59 -26.69 -22.05
N SER A 63 16.26 -25.93 -21.19
CA SER A 63 16.47 -24.49 -21.36
C SER A 63 17.85 -24.18 -21.97
N ALA A 64 17.87 -23.38 -23.04
CA ALA A 64 19.12 -22.92 -23.64
C ALA A 64 19.96 -22.08 -22.66
N ASP A 65 19.31 -21.36 -21.75
CA ASP A 65 19.95 -20.53 -20.73
C ASP A 65 20.77 -21.30 -19.68
N ALA A 66 20.57 -22.62 -19.58
CA ALA A 66 21.30 -23.50 -18.67
C ALA A 66 22.41 -24.29 -19.39
N ILE A 67 22.81 -23.83 -20.58
CA ILE A 67 23.93 -24.37 -21.35
C ILE A 67 24.95 -23.26 -21.55
N PHE A 68 26.20 -23.56 -21.23
CA PHE A 68 27.29 -22.60 -21.19
C PHE A 68 28.43 -23.04 -22.11
N PHE A 69 28.92 -22.14 -22.93
CA PHE A 69 30.11 -22.34 -23.74
C PHE A 69 31.33 -21.90 -22.94
N ASN A 70 32.08 -22.86 -22.42
CA ASN A 70 33.21 -22.61 -21.53
C ASN A 70 34.52 -22.78 -22.30
N ARG A 71 35.48 -21.91 -21.97
CA ARG A 71 36.85 -21.92 -22.46
C ARG A 71 37.81 -21.42 -21.38
N LEU A 72 39.11 -21.61 -21.59
CA LEU A 72 40.13 -20.93 -20.79
C LEU A 72 40.46 -19.59 -21.43
N ASP A 73 40.52 -18.53 -20.62
CA ASP A 73 41.06 -17.23 -21.05
C ASP A 73 42.61 -17.21 -21.01
N SER A 74 43.19 -16.06 -21.34
CA SER A 74 44.65 -15.85 -21.33
C SER A 74 45.29 -16.07 -19.96
N ASP A 75 44.53 -15.89 -18.88
CA ASP A 75 44.96 -15.99 -17.49
C ASP A 75 44.64 -17.37 -16.88
N GLN A 76 44.25 -18.36 -17.70
CA GLN A 76 43.84 -19.71 -17.29
C GLN A 76 42.58 -19.75 -16.40
N HIS A 77 41.75 -18.70 -16.42
CA HIS A 77 40.44 -18.73 -15.78
C HIS A 77 39.37 -19.23 -16.77
N ILE A 78 38.29 -19.79 -16.24
CA ILE A 78 37.16 -20.24 -17.05
C ILE A 78 36.38 -19.01 -17.51
N ALA A 79 36.45 -18.71 -18.80
CA ALA A 79 35.56 -17.78 -19.47
C ALA A 79 34.34 -18.56 -19.98
N SER A 80 33.15 -18.12 -19.57
CA SER A 80 31.89 -18.80 -19.86
C SER A 80 30.88 -17.82 -20.46
N ILE A 81 30.13 -18.28 -21.45
CA ILE A 81 29.02 -17.54 -22.06
C ILE A 81 27.79 -18.44 -22.21
N ALA A 82 26.63 -17.98 -21.77
CA ALA A 82 25.38 -18.72 -21.93
C ALA A 82 25.00 -18.83 -23.42
N LEU A 83 24.37 -19.94 -23.82
CA LEU A 83 24.07 -20.25 -25.22
C LEU A 83 23.23 -19.16 -25.95
N PRO A 84 22.21 -18.52 -25.34
CA PRO A 84 21.49 -17.42 -25.99
C PRO A 84 22.37 -16.18 -26.21
N ASP A 85 23.25 -15.86 -25.27
CA ASP A 85 24.17 -14.73 -25.39
C ASP A 85 25.24 -15.00 -26.46
N LEU A 86 25.69 -16.25 -26.59
CA LEU A 86 26.58 -16.68 -27.67
C LEU A 86 25.92 -16.56 -29.04
N LEU A 87 24.62 -16.84 -29.14
CA LEU A 87 23.86 -16.64 -30.38
C LEU A 87 23.76 -15.15 -30.76
N VAL A 88 23.53 -14.28 -29.77
CA VAL A 88 23.54 -12.82 -29.98
C VAL A 88 24.93 -12.33 -30.40
N ASP A 89 26.00 -12.84 -29.78
CA ASP A 89 27.37 -12.49 -30.18
C ASP A 89 27.70 -12.97 -31.60
N ALA A 90 27.29 -14.19 -31.97
CA ALA A 90 27.48 -14.72 -33.32
C ALA A 90 26.73 -13.88 -34.36
N MET A 91 25.53 -13.39 -34.03
CA MET A 91 24.79 -12.45 -34.90
C MET A 91 25.54 -11.12 -35.09
N ARG A 92 26.19 -10.60 -34.03
CA ARG A 92 26.88 -9.29 -34.06
C ARG A 92 28.29 -9.34 -34.66
N HIS A 93 29.02 -10.42 -34.42
CA HIS A 93 30.46 -10.54 -34.69
C HIS A 93 30.80 -11.68 -35.68
N GLY A 94 29.79 -12.42 -36.15
CA GLY A 94 29.96 -13.58 -37.02
C GLY A 94 30.44 -14.83 -36.30
N ASP A 95 30.65 -15.91 -37.07
CA ASP A 95 30.94 -17.26 -36.55
C ASP A 95 32.30 -17.39 -35.83
N SER A 96 33.18 -16.40 -35.98
CA SER A 96 34.52 -16.37 -35.37
C SER A 96 34.51 -16.50 -33.84
N VAL A 97 33.40 -16.12 -33.17
CA VAL A 97 33.23 -16.24 -31.70
C VAL A 97 33.29 -17.71 -31.24
N LEU A 98 32.98 -18.66 -32.13
CA LEU A 98 33.01 -20.11 -31.87
C LEU A 98 34.38 -20.75 -32.12
N GLU A 99 35.32 -20.06 -32.78
CA GLU A 99 36.61 -20.58 -33.22
C GLU A 99 37.68 -20.52 -32.11
N ASN A 100 37.41 -21.13 -30.95
CA ASN A 100 38.39 -21.29 -29.87
C ASN A 100 38.74 -22.75 -29.61
N VAL A 101 40.04 -23.05 -29.66
CA VAL A 101 40.61 -24.38 -29.41
C VAL A 101 40.39 -24.74 -27.94
N GLY A 102 39.73 -25.88 -27.68
CA GLY A 102 39.42 -26.36 -26.33
C GLY A 102 38.09 -25.87 -25.73
N ALA A 103 37.33 -25.04 -26.46
CA ALA A 103 36.02 -24.58 -26.00
C ALA A 103 34.91 -25.60 -26.30
N ALA A 104 34.00 -25.82 -25.34
CA ALA A 104 32.88 -26.74 -25.48
C ALA A 104 31.66 -26.27 -24.66
N PHE A 105 30.51 -26.89 -24.89
CA PHE A 105 29.29 -26.67 -24.12
C PHE A 105 29.23 -27.56 -22.88
N PHE A 106 28.81 -26.97 -21.77
CA PHE A 106 28.68 -27.56 -20.44
C PHE A 106 27.33 -27.18 -19.83
N THR A 107 26.86 -27.95 -18.85
CA THR A 107 25.68 -27.60 -18.03
C THR A 107 26.02 -26.71 -16.83
N ARG A 108 27.30 -26.39 -16.62
CA ARG A 108 27.77 -25.47 -15.56
C ARG A 108 28.69 -24.42 -16.14
N HIS A 109 28.56 -23.18 -15.70
CA HIS A 109 29.39 -22.06 -16.17
C HIS A 109 30.83 -22.06 -15.61
N ASP A 110 31.05 -22.70 -14.47
CA ASP A 110 32.25 -22.61 -13.63
C ASP A 110 33.11 -23.88 -13.67
N SER A 111 32.82 -24.81 -14.59
CA SER A 111 33.47 -26.11 -14.64
C SER A 111 33.87 -26.50 -16.07
N LEU A 112 35.02 -27.19 -16.17
CA LEU A 112 35.47 -27.89 -17.36
C LEU A 112 35.49 -29.42 -17.13
N ASP A 113 34.88 -29.89 -16.04
CA ASP A 113 34.81 -31.32 -15.72
C ASP A 113 33.98 -32.08 -16.76
N ALA A 114 34.44 -33.28 -17.09
CA ALA A 114 33.80 -34.18 -18.04
C ALA A 114 32.38 -34.57 -17.62
N GLU A 115 32.06 -34.55 -16.32
CA GLU A 115 30.70 -34.85 -15.83
C GLU A 115 29.65 -33.80 -16.21
N HIS A 116 30.08 -32.56 -16.44
CA HIS A 116 29.22 -31.45 -16.85
C HIS A 116 29.33 -31.14 -18.35
N ALA A 117 30.29 -31.77 -19.04
CA ALA A 117 30.51 -31.59 -20.47
C ALA A 117 29.40 -32.26 -21.31
N LEU A 118 28.92 -31.55 -22.33
CA LEU A 118 28.04 -32.17 -23.31
C LEU A 118 28.82 -33.11 -24.22
N SER A 119 28.17 -34.18 -24.67
CA SER A 119 28.79 -35.16 -25.59
C SER A 119 29.32 -34.47 -26.85
N PRO A 120 30.39 -35.00 -27.49
CA PRO A 120 30.95 -34.41 -28.71
C PRO A 120 29.90 -34.20 -29.83
N GLY A 121 28.93 -35.11 -29.96
CA GLY A 121 27.83 -34.99 -30.91
C GLY A 121 26.91 -33.81 -30.59
N HIS A 122 26.43 -33.70 -29.34
CA HIS A 122 25.60 -32.58 -28.90
C HIS A 122 26.34 -31.24 -29.04
N ASN A 123 27.63 -31.23 -28.75
CA ASN A 123 28.49 -30.05 -28.92
C ASN A 123 28.53 -29.58 -30.38
N GLN A 124 28.71 -30.50 -31.32
CA GLN A 124 28.74 -30.19 -32.76
C GLN A 124 27.37 -29.71 -33.26
N ASP A 125 26.28 -30.32 -32.80
CA ASP A 125 24.92 -29.95 -33.19
C ASP A 125 24.55 -28.55 -32.69
N LEU A 126 24.89 -28.22 -31.45
CA LEU A 126 24.67 -26.88 -30.90
C LEU A 126 25.52 -25.81 -31.61
N ARG A 127 26.78 -26.10 -31.96
CA ARG A 127 27.62 -25.17 -32.74
C ARG A 127 26.99 -24.86 -34.10
N LYS A 128 26.53 -25.88 -34.83
CA LYS A 128 25.82 -25.71 -36.10
C LYS A 128 24.53 -24.91 -35.96
N ALA A 129 23.79 -25.16 -34.88
CA ALA A 129 22.56 -24.44 -34.60
C ALA A 129 22.82 -22.95 -34.32
N VAL A 130 23.85 -22.60 -33.55
CA VAL A 130 24.22 -21.20 -33.28
C VAL A 130 24.54 -20.47 -34.60
N VAL A 131 25.40 -21.05 -35.45
CA VAL A 131 25.74 -20.48 -36.77
C VAL A 131 24.49 -20.27 -37.61
N HIS A 132 23.65 -21.31 -37.74
CA HIS A 132 22.44 -21.24 -38.56
C HIS A 132 21.43 -20.21 -38.05
N LEU A 133 21.15 -20.20 -36.73
CA LEU A 133 20.15 -19.33 -36.13
C LEU A 133 20.63 -17.87 -36.08
N SER A 134 21.94 -17.62 -36.02
CA SER A 134 22.50 -16.26 -35.96
C SER A 134 22.09 -15.41 -37.15
N GLY A 135 22.04 -16.01 -38.36
CA GLY A 135 21.60 -15.35 -39.58
C GLY A 135 20.10 -15.02 -39.62
N THR A 136 19.28 -15.65 -38.77
CA THR A 136 17.83 -15.46 -38.72
C THR A 136 17.32 -14.72 -37.48
N LEU A 137 18.19 -14.48 -36.49
CA LEU A 137 17.80 -13.92 -35.19
C LEU A 137 17.23 -12.50 -35.33
N SER A 138 17.87 -11.64 -36.13
CA SER A 138 17.41 -10.27 -36.36
C SER A 138 16.01 -10.21 -36.99
N GLU A 139 15.77 -11.02 -38.03
CA GLU A 139 14.47 -11.12 -38.70
C GLU A 139 13.40 -11.69 -37.76
N SER A 140 13.76 -12.73 -36.99
CA SER A 140 12.85 -13.35 -36.02
C SER A 140 12.47 -12.38 -34.91
N TYR A 141 13.42 -11.58 -34.42
CA TYR A 141 13.17 -10.57 -33.41
C TYR A 141 12.25 -9.46 -33.93
N GLN A 142 12.49 -8.95 -35.15
CA GLN A 142 11.59 -7.97 -35.78
C GLN A 142 10.17 -8.53 -35.98
N ALA A 143 10.04 -9.78 -36.42
CA ALA A 143 8.73 -10.43 -36.57
C ALA A 143 7.99 -10.59 -35.22
N GLN A 144 8.72 -10.89 -34.13
CA GLN A 144 8.14 -10.95 -32.77
C GLN A 144 7.64 -9.58 -32.31
N LEU A 145 8.44 -8.52 -32.53
CA LEU A 145 8.02 -7.14 -32.23
C LEU A 145 6.75 -6.74 -33.00
N ASP A 146 6.67 -7.05 -34.30
CA ASP A 146 5.49 -6.75 -35.10
C ASP A 146 4.26 -7.57 -34.67
N GLY A 147 4.45 -8.85 -34.32
CA GLY A 147 3.39 -9.71 -33.81
C GLY A 147 2.86 -9.30 -32.44
N PHE A 148 3.71 -8.72 -31.59
CA PHE A 148 3.35 -8.25 -30.26
C PHE A 148 2.22 -7.20 -30.28
N TRP A 149 2.25 -6.26 -31.22
CA TRP A 149 1.22 -5.22 -31.36
C TRP A 149 -0.16 -5.79 -31.70
N GLN A 150 -0.22 -6.95 -32.36
CA GLN A 150 -1.47 -7.63 -32.73
C GLN A 150 -1.87 -8.73 -31.74
N LYS A 151 -1.08 -8.93 -30.67
CA LYS A 151 -1.35 -9.97 -29.67
C LYS A 151 -2.65 -9.66 -28.92
N PRO A 152 -3.56 -10.63 -28.76
CA PRO A 152 -4.77 -10.43 -27.97
C PRO A 152 -4.42 -10.27 -26.49
N VAL A 153 -4.99 -9.27 -25.84
CA VAL A 153 -4.84 -9.04 -24.40
C VAL A 153 -5.87 -9.91 -23.66
N PRO A 154 -5.44 -10.82 -22.75
CA PRO A 154 -6.36 -11.71 -22.05
C PRO A 154 -7.33 -10.92 -21.15
N ALA A 155 -8.61 -11.29 -21.20
CA ALA A 155 -9.64 -10.70 -20.34
C ALA A 155 -9.58 -11.31 -18.93
N SER A 156 -9.78 -10.48 -17.92
CA SER A 156 -9.76 -10.85 -16.50
C SER A 156 -11.01 -11.61 -16.06
N ASP A 157 -11.32 -12.78 -16.66
CA ASP A 157 -12.24 -13.81 -16.09
C ASP A 157 -12.46 -15.05 -17.01
N GLY A 158 -11.52 -15.37 -17.90
CA GLY A 158 -11.75 -16.46 -18.87
C GLY A 158 -12.82 -16.15 -19.92
N GLN A 159 -13.20 -14.87 -20.07
CA GLN A 159 -13.98 -14.36 -21.19
C GLN A 159 -13.09 -14.08 -22.43
N GLN A 160 -13.74 -13.85 -23.58
CA GLN A 160 -13.05 -13.56 -24.84
C GLN A 160 -12.11 -12.33 -24.72
N PRO A 161 -10.99 -12.31 -25.47
CA PRO A 161 -10.05 -11.19 -25.45
C PRO A 161 -10.74 -9.85 -25.68
N VAL A 162 -10.35 -8.83 -24.91
CA VAL A 162 -10.97 -7.48 -24.93
C VAL A 162 -10.46 -6.61 -26.09
N GLY A 163 -9.42 -7.07 -26.79
CA GLY A 163 -8.83 -6.42 -27.95
C GLY A 163 -7.37 -6.84 -28.18
N THR A 164 -6.72 -6.21 -29.17
CA THR A 164 -5.27 -6.31 -29.42
C THR A 164 -4.47 -5.41 -28.47
N THR A 165 -3.14 -5.61 -28.38
CA THR A 165 -2.24 -4.70 -27.66
C THR A 165 -2.39 -3.25 -28.10
N VAL A 166 -2.57 -3.01 -29.41
CA VAL A 166 -2.82 -1.67 -29.97
C VAL A 166 -4.11 -1.06 -29.40
N GLU A 167 -5.23 -1.79 -29.44
CA GLU A 167 -6.52 -1.32 -28.93
C GLU A 167 -6.49 -1.08 -27.42
N ALA A 168 -5.77 -1.92 -26.68
CA ALA A 168 -5.57 -1.74 -25.25
C ALA A 168 -4.75 -0.47 -24.97
N LEU A 169 -3.63 -0.26 -25.68
CA LEU A 169 -2.81 0.94 -25.50
C LEU A 169 -3.55 2.22 -25.88
N ILE A 170 -4.33 2.21 -26.97
CA ILE A 170 -5.21 3.33 -27.37
C ILE A 170 -6.14 3.69 -26.20
N ARG A 171 -6.81 2.69 -25.62
CA ARG A 171 -7.73 2.92 -24.50
C ARG A 171 -7.03 3.52 -23.28
N GLN A 172 -5.83 3.04 -22.94
CA GLN A 172 -5.07 3.58 -21.82
C GLN A 172 -4.58 5.00 -22.06
N GLN A 173 -4.10 5.30 -23.27
CA GLN A 173 -3.67 6.66 -23.63
C GLN A 173 -4.85 7.64 -23.68
N CYS A 174 -6.01 7.23 -24.20
CA CYS A 174 -7.26 8.00 -24.10
C CYS A 174 -7.62 8.27 -22.63
N SER A 175 -7.61 7.23 -21.79
CA SER A 175 -7.97 7.36 -20.37
C SER A 175 -7.00 8.28 -19.62
N ALA A 176 -5.70 8.18 -19.88
CA ALA A 176 -4.70 9.05 -19.28
C ALA A 176 -4.94 10.52 -19.68
N LEU A 177 -5.10 10.78 -20.98
CA LEU A 177 -5.24 12.14 -21.49
C LEU A 177 -6.58 12.79 -21.11
N ASP A 178 -7.68 12.03 -21.08
CA ASP A 178 -8.99 12.53 -20.64
C ASP A 178 -8.97 12.86 -19.13
N THR A 179 -8.30 12.03 -18.33
CA THR A 179 -8.06 12.30 -16.90
C THR A 179 -7.24 13.57 -16.70
N GLU A 180 -6.19 13.78 -17.49
CA GLU A 180 -5.42 15.03 -17.47
C GLU A 180 -6.25 16.24 -17.90
N LEU A 181 -7.11 16.10 -18.91
CA LEU A 181 -8.01 17.16 -19.35
C LEU A 181 -8.99 17.55 -18.23
N VAL A 182 -9.48 16.58 -17.46
CA VAL A 182 -10.28 16.82 -16.25
C VAL A 182 -9.48 17.58 -15.19
N LEU A 183 -8.21 17.22 -14.95
CA LEU A 183 -7.32 17.97 -14.05
C LEU A 183 -7.04 19.40 -14.54
N CYS A 184 -6.92 19.62 -15.86
CA CYS A 184 -6.84 20.94 -16.48
C CYS A 184 -8.10 21.79 -16.21
N GLY A 185 -9.28 21.18 -16.25
CA GLY A 185 -10.54 21.84 -15.90
C GLY A 185 -10.55 22.30 -14.45
N TYR A 186 -10.15 21.43 -13.52
CA TYR A 186 -10.09 21.76 -12.09
C TYR A 186 -9.06 22.85 -11.74
N SER A 187 -7.98 22.95 -12.51
CA SER A 187 -6.96 23.99 -12.35
C SER A 187 -7.28 25.28 -13.12
N ALA A 188 -8.49 25.39 -13.69
CA ALA A 188 -8.95 26.51 -14.51
C ALA A 188 -8.04 26.83 -15.71
N MET A 189 -7.27 25.84 -16.21
CA MET A 189 -6.43 25.97 -17.40
C MET A 189 -7.25 25.86 -18.70
N VAL A 190 -8.42 25.22 -18.62
CA VAL A 190 -9.39 25.10 -19.72
C VAL A 190 -10.79 25.42 -19.21
N SER A 191 -11.60 26.07 -20.05
CA SER A 191 -13.01 26.30 -19.75
C SER A 191 -13.82 25.01 -19.90
N THR A 192 -15.00 24.95 -19.27
CA THR A 192 -15.91 23.79 -19.39
C THR A 192 -16.32 23.51 -20.85
N GLN A 193 -16.39 24.53 -21.70
CA GLN A 193 -16.71 24.37 -23.12
C GLN A 193 -15.55 23.74 -23.89
N GLU A 194 -14.33 24.25 -23.67
CA GLU A 194 -13.11 23.71 -24.27
C GLU A 194 -12.85 22.27 -23.80
N GLN A 195 -13.10 21.99 -22.52
CA GLN A 195 -12.98 20.65 -21.95
C GLN A 195 -13.90 19.64 -22.65
N LYS A 196 -15.18 19.97 -22.87
CA LYS A 196 -16.13 19.09 -23.57
C LYS A 196 -15.71 18.84 -25.02
N TRP A 197 -15.25 19.87 -25.71
CA TRP A 197 -14.80 19.76 -27.09
C TRP A 197 -13.52 18.92 -27.22
N LEU A 198 -12.50 19.21 -26.41
CA LEU A 198 -11.25 18.46 -26.39
C LEU A 198 -11.46 16.98 -26.00
N SER A 199 -12.35 16.70 -25.05
CA SER A 199 -12.72 15.32 -24.70
C SER A 199 -13.28 14.57 -25.90
N GLY A 200 -14.16 15.21 -26.70
CA GLY A 200 -14.65 14.65 -27.96
C GLY A 200 -13.56 14.36 -29.00
N VAL A 201 -12.51 15.19 -29.08
CA VAL A 201 -11.33 14.96 -29.94
C VAL A 201 -10.49 13.79 -29.43
N ILE A 202 -10.29 13.69 -28.11
CA ILE A 202 -9.51 12.60 -27.47
C ILE A 202 -10.22 11.24 -27.62
N GLU A 203 -11.54 11.22 -27.48
CA GLU A 203 -12.37 10.03 -27.71
C GLU A 203 -12.43 9.62 -29.20
N GLY A 204 -11.97 10.48 -30.11
CA GLY A 204 -12.01 10.25 -31.55
C GLY A 204 -13.40 10.44 -32.18
N SER A 205 -14.32 11.12 -31.49
CA SER A 205 -15.65 11.46 -32.01
C SER A 205 -15.64 12.63 -33.01
N SER A 206 -14.56 13.42 -33.01
CA SER A 206 -14.29 14.49 -33.98
C SER A 206 -12.80 14.54 -34.33
N THR A 207 -12.50 14.73 -35.61
CA THR A 207 -11.14 15.02 -36.14
C THR A 207 -11.01 16.44 -36.66
N ASP A 208 -12.10 17.22 -36.60
CA ASP A 208 -12.12 18.60 -37.07
C ASP A 208 -11.17 19.47 -36.23
N GLY A 209 -10.26 20.17 -36.90
CA GLY A 209 -9.29 21.05 -36.25
C GLY A 209 -8.09 20.35 -35.62
N VAL A 210 -7.82 19.08 -35.95
CA VAL A 210 -6.64 18.33 -35.51
C VAL A 210 -5.54 18.37 -36.57
N PHE A 211 -4.32 18.69 -36.15
CA PHE A 211 -3.16 18.85 -37.02
C PHE A 211 -1.93 18.09 -36.50
N GLY A 212 -1.20 17.44 -37.40
CA GLY A 212 0.14 16.93 -37.15
C GLY A 212 1.20 18.02 -37.30
N LEU A 213 2.32 17.85 -36.61
CA LEU A 213 3.44 18.80 -36.60
C LEU A 213 4.54 18.37 -37.56
N THR A 214 4.95 19.29 -38.43
CA THR A 214 6.12 19.13 -39.30
C THR A 214 6.99 20.40 -39.29
N TRP A 215 8.28 20.26 -39.53
CA TRP A 215 9.16 21.39 -39.85
C TRP A 215 10.10 21.06 -40.99
N THR A 216 10.65 22.08 -41.62
CA THR A 216 11.60 21.92 -42.74
C THR A 216 13.02 22.30 -42.27
N ILE A 217 13.98 21.38 -42.42
CA ILE A 217 15.41 21.66 -42.14
C ILE A 217 16.01 22.50 -43.29
N ALA A 218 17.15 23.15 -43.06
CA ALA A 218 17.85 23.99 -44.04
C ALA A 218 18.19 23.30 -45.39
N ASP A 219 18.23 21.97 -45.43
CA ASP A 219 18.44 21.17 -46.66
C ASP A 219 17.14 20.91 -47.45
N GLY A 220 15.99 21.38 -46.95
CA GLY A 220 14.67 21.16 -47.54
C GLY A 220 13.98 19.87 -47.09
N THR A 221 14.59 19.07 -46.23
CA THR A 221 14.00 17.84 -45.69
C THR A 221 12.89 18.17 -44.69
N ARG A 222 11.70 17.62 -44.90
CA ARG A 222 10.58 17.73 -43.97
C ARG A 222 10.70 16.68 -42.87
N VAL A 223 10.70 17.12 -41.62
CA VAL A 223 10.74 16.29 -40.42
C VAL A 223 9.39 16.35 -39.73
N ARG A 224 8.82 15.18 -39.43
CA ARG A 224 7.54 15.05 -38.72
C ARG A 224 7.78 14.78 -37.24
N VAL A 225 6.94 15.33 -36.38
CA VAL A 225 6.98 15.09 -34.93
C VAL A 225 5.86 14.09 -34.55
N PRO A 226 6.19 12.83 -34.22
CA PRO A 226 5.20 11.76 -34.03
C PRO A 226 4.44 11.80 -32.68
N SER A 227 4.93 12.55 -31.69
CA SER A 227 4.41 12.54 -30.31
C SER A 227 3.56 13.76 -29.94
N ALA A 228 3.39 14.72 -30.85
CA ALA A 228 2.77 15.99 -30.56
C ALA A 228 1.80 16.41 -31.68
N TYR A 229 0.66 16.95 -31.27
CA TYR A 229 -0.47 17.28 -32.13
C TYR A 229 -1.02 18.64 -31.75
N VAL A 230 -1.57 19.37 -32.72
CA VAL A 230 -2.17 20.68 -32.51
C VAL A 230 -3.67 20.57 -32.72
N VAL A 231 -4.45 21.08 -31.78
CA VAL A 231 -5.90 21.13 -31.88
C VAL A 231 -6.36 22.59 -31.81
N SER A 232 -7.20 23.00 -32.75
CA SER A 232 -7.64 24.39 -32.90
C SER A 232 -9.13 24.47 -33.19
N GLU A 233 -9.81 25.41 -32.53
CA GLU A 233 -11.25 25.63 -32.69
C GLU A 233 -11.59 26.35 -34.01
N SER A 234 -10.62 27.08 -34.59
CA SER A 234 -10.79 27.85 -35.82
C SER A 234 -9.74 27.46 -36.85
N ILE A 235 -10.15 27.34 -38.11
CA ILE A 235 -9.27 26.99 -39.24
C ILE A 235 -9.31 28.17 -40.22
N GLN A 236 -8.14 28.59 -40.72
CA GLN A 236 -8.05 29.61 -41.76
C GLN A 236 -8.45 29.05 -43.14
N ASP A 237 -8.73 29.92 -44.11
CA ASP A 237 -9.10 29.51 -45.48
C ASP A 237 -8.01 28.69 -46.18
N ASP A 238 -6.75 28.82 -45.76
CA ASP A 238 -5.60 28.05 -46.27
C ASP A 238 -5.42 26.67 -45.58
N GLY A 239 -6.33 26.31 -44.67
CA GLY A 239 -6.31 25.05 -43.94
C GLY A 239 -5.35 25.01 -42.75
N GLN A 240 -4.78 26.14 -42.31
CA GLN A 240 -3.94 26.22 -41.10
C GLN A 240 -4.78 26.48 -39.83
N PRO A 241 -4.29 26.11 -38.63
CA PRO A 241 -4.95 26.45 -37.37
C PRO A 241 -5.03 27.98 -37.17
N ALA A 242 -6.01 28.44 -36.40
CA ALA A 242 -6.26 29.86 -36.13
C ALA A 242 -6.78 30.09 -34.69
N GLY A 243 -6.55 31.28 -34.15
CA GLY A 243 -7.03 31.63 -32.80
C GLY A 243 -6.35 30.82 -31.70
N VAL A 244 -7.11 30.42 -30.68
CA VAL A 244 -6.63 29.62 -29.55
C VAL A 244 -6.28 28.21 -30.05
N THR A 245 -5.12 27.72 -29.62
CA THR A 245 -4.61 26.40 -30.01
C THR A 245 -4.14 25.61 -28.79
N PHE A 246 -4.33 24.30 -28.84
CA PHE A 246 -3.86 23.35 -27.82
C PHE A 246 -2.78 22.47 -28.41
N LEU A 247 -1.64 22.39 -27.73
CA LEU A 247 -0.62 21.39 -28.00
C LEU A 247 -0.94 20.15 -27.16
N ILE A 248 -1.36 19.08 -27.82
CA ILE A 248 -1.65 17.80 -27.21
C ILE A 248 -0.46 16.87 -27.43
N MET A 249 0.15 16.44 -26.34
CA MET A 249 1.20 15.44 -26.32
C MET A 249 0.67 14.26 -25.50
N PRO A 250 0.15 13.19 -26.10
CA PRO A 250 -0.60 12.15 -25.36
C PRO A 250 0.12 11.58 -24.13
N ALA A 251 1.45 11.53 -24.16
CA ALA A 251 2.27 11.06 -23.06
C ALA A 251 2.74 12.15 -22.08
N ARG A 252 2.53 13.43 -22.38
CA ARG A 252 3.06 14.58 -21.61
C ARG A 252 1.98 15.58 -21.16
N GLY A 253 0.79 15.51 -21.75
CA GLY A 253 -0.37 16.31 -21.39
C GLY A 253 -0.75 17.37 -22.41
N ILE A 254 -1.50 18.36 -21.93
CA ILE A 254 -2.17 19.38 -22.74
C ILE A 254 -1.65 20.77 -22.36
N GLU A 255 -1.16 21.52 -23.36
CA GLU A 255 -0.72 22.91 -23.18
C GLU A 255 -1.60 23.86 -24.01
N ARG A 256 -2.07 24.96 -23.41
CA ARG A 256 -2.89 25.99 -24.07
C ARG A 256 -2.01 27.13 -24.56
N PHE A 257 -2.27 27.60 -25.78
CA PHE A 257 -1.65 28.79 -26.37
C PHE A 257 -2.72 29.75 -26.90
N GLU A 258 -2.52 31.05 -26.65
CA GLU A 258 -3.46 32.12 -27.06
C GLU A 258 -3.44 32.40 -28.58
N SER A 259 -2.41 31.93 -29.30
CA SER A 259 -2.32 32.04 -30.77
C SER A 259 -1.31 31.05 -31.37
N VAL A 260 -1.44 30.81 -32.68
CA VAL A 260 -0.51 29.97 -33.46
C VAL A 260 0.92 30.50 -33.43
N ASP A 261 1.12 31.83 -33.42
CA ASP A 261 2.46 32.41 -33.35
C ASP A 261 3.12 32.13 -31.99
N ARG A 262 2.34 32.22 -30.89
CA ARG A 262 2.81 31.82 -29.55
C ARG A 262 3.13 30.32 -29.47
N LEU A 263 2.35 29.48 -30.15
CA LEU A 263 2.63 28.06 -30.27
C LEU A 263 3.97 27.82 -30.99
N ARG A 264 4.22 28.49 -32.12
CA ARG A 264 5.49 28.39 -32.87
C ARG A 264 6.70 28.85 -32.06
N GLU A 265 6.58 29.96 -31.32
CA GLU A 265 7.59 30.42 -30.36
C GLU A 265 7.84 29.36 -29.28
N GLY A 266 6.76 28.82 -28.69
CA GLY A 266 6.80 27.78 -27.68
C GLY A 266 7.53 26.52 -28.15
N LEU A 267 7.15 25.99 -29.32
CA LEU A 267 7.78 24.82 -29.94
C LEU A 267 9.27 25.02 -30.20
N SER A 268 9.65 26.19 -30.73
CA SER A 268 11.05 26.52 -31.01
C SER A 268 11.87 26.68 -29.73
N SER A 269 11.28 27.24 -28.67
CA SER A 269 11.92 27.37 -27.37
C SER A 269 12.19 26.02 -26.70
N LYS A 270 11.28 25.04 -26.88
CA LYS A 270 11.45 23.67 -26.36
C LYS A 270 12.61 22.94 -27.04
N LEU A 271 13.02 23.34 -28.25
CA LEU A 271 14.18 22.77 -28.95
C LEU A 271 15.51 23.52 -28.70
N ALA A 272 15.49 24.62 -27.95
CA ALA A 272 16.65 25.49 -27.73
C ALA A 272 17.06 25.61 -26.24
N GLY A 273 18.35 25.87 -25.99
CA GLY A 273 18.86 26.22 -24.65
C GLY A 273 19.23 25.04 -23.72
N PRO A 274 19.54 25.31 -22.44
CA PRO A 274 19.91 24.28 -21.45
C PRO A 274 18.71 23.46 -20.94
N LEU A 275 17.49 23.92 -21.21
CA LEU A 275 16.20 23.26 -20.92
C LEU A 275 15.60 22.62 -22.19
N LYS A 276 16.46 22.20 -23.14
CA LYS A 276 16.04 21.43 -24.31
C LYS A 276 15.12 20.30 -23.87
N ASP A 277 13.94 20.26 -24.45
CA ASP A 277 12.97 19.24 -24.16
C ASP A 277 13.42 17.93 -24.81
N ALA A 278 14.13 17.14 -24.01
CA ALA A 278 14.72 15.89 -24.45
C ALA A 278 13.69 14.91 -25.03
N LEU A 279 12.39 15.06 -24.71
CA LEU A 279 11.34 14.16 -25.20
C LEU A 279 10.95 14.46 -26.66
N LEU A 280 10.79 15.73 -27.04
CA LEU A 280 10.57 16.10 -28.45
C LEU A 280 11.78 15.76 -29.33
N ILE A 281 12.99 15.82 -28.77
CA ILE A 281 14.23 15.48 -29.46
C ILE A 281 14.44 13.95 -29.56
N ARG A 282 13.96 13.17 -28.58
CA ARG A 282 14.07 11.70 -28.59
C ARG A 282 13.26 11.04 -29.70
N ASP A 283 12.26 11.71 -30.21
CA ASP A 283 11.55 11.27 -31.41
C ASP A 283 12.40 11.35 -32.67
N LEU A 284 13.49 12.12 -32.62
CA LEU A 284 14.31 12.51 -33.76
C LEU A 284 15.75 11.99 -33.69
N VAL A 285 16.01 10.98 -32.85
CA VAL A 285 17.37 10.42 -32.59
C VAL A 285 18.11 10.07 -33.88
N GLN A 286 17.40 9.68 -34.94
CA GLN A 286 17.98 9.38 -36.25
C GLN A 286 18.44 10.61 -37.05
N PHE A 287 17.94 11.81 -36.74
CA PHE A 287 18.22 13.06 -37.44
C PHE A 287 19.26 13.95 -36.74
N GLY A 288 19.81 13.51 -35.59
CA GLY A 288 20.79 14.28 -34.81
C GLY A 288 20.17 15.43 -34.00
N ASP A 289 21.00 16.28 -33.40
CA ASP A 289 20.53 17.48 -32.67
C ASP A 289 20.06 18.53 -33.69
N PRO A 290 18.75 18.86 -33.75
CA PRO A 290 18.19 19.73 -34.79
C PRO A 290 18.66 21.19 -34.69
N GLY A 291 19.35 21.59 -33.61
CA GLY A 291 19.76 22.98 -33.41
C GLY A 291 18.59 23.92 -33.15
N ALA A 292 18.78 25.23 -33.36
CA ALA A 292 17.71 26.22 -33.20
C ALA A 292 16.81 26.24 -34.44
N VAL A 293 15.52 25.90 -34.26
CA VAL A 293 14.50 25.94 -35.31
C VAL A 293 13.85 27.33 -35.34
N ASP A 294 13.70 27.92 -36.52
CA ASP A 294 12.96 29.17 -36.70
C ASP A 294 11.47 28.95 -36.43
N PRO A 295 10.79 29.77 -35.60
CA PRO A 295 9.34 29.68 -35.38
C PRO A 295 8.52 29.58 -36.67
N CYS A 296 8.92 30.24 -37.76
CA CYS A 296 8.22 30.18 -39.04
C CYS A 296 8.46 28.89 -39.84
N ALA A 297 9.41 28.04 -39.45
CA ALA A 297 9.68 26.76 -40.12
C ALA A 297 8.64 25.67 -39.78
N TRP A 298 7.82 25.89 -38.76
CA TRP A 298 6.77 24.98 -38.32
C TRP A 298 5.53 25.05 -39.21
N THR A 299 5.14 23.90 -39.74
CA THR A 299 3.95 23.68 -40.57
C THR A 299 3.01 22.67 -39.90
N PHE A 300 1.70 22.89 -40.09
CA PHE A 300 0.65 22.06 -39.50
C PHE A 300 -0.12 21.35 -40.61
N GLU A 301 -0.23 20.02 -40.53
CA GLU A 301 -0.90 19.19 -41.53
C GLU A 301 -2.20 18.61 -40.98
N ALA A 302 -3.34 18.90 -41.60
CA ALA A 302 -4.66 18.45 -41.13
C ALA A 302 -4.76 16.92 -41.12
N MET A 303 -5.35 16.38 -40.05
CA MET A 303 -5.51 14.94 -39.84
C MET A 303 -6.96 14.51 -40.05
N ASN A 304 -7.13 13.37 -40.73
CA ASN A 304 -8.46 12.76 -40.95
C ASN A 304 -8.74 11.59 -40.00
N ASP A 305 -7.73 11.11 -39.28
CA ASP A 305 -7.81 9.97 -38.38
C ASP A 305 -7.80 10.44 -36.92
N SER A 306 -8.30 9.58 -36.01
CA SER A 306 -8.26 9.84 -34.57
C SER A 306 -6.83 10.12 -34.09
N LEU A 307 -6.69 11.15 -33.24
CA LEU A 307 -5.41 11.61 -32.69
C LEU A 307 -4.68 10.47 -31.96
N ILE A 308 -5.36 9.78 -31.04
CA ILE A 308 -4.73 8.72 -30.24
C ILE A 308 -4.42 7.48 -31.09
N ASN A 309 -5.28 7.15 -32.06
CA ASN A 309 -5.00 6.05 -32.99
C ASN A 309 -3.73 6.33 -33.78
N THR A 310 -3.61 7.55 -34.33
CA THR A 310 -2.42 7.98 -35.07
C THR A 310 -1.20 7.92 -34.16
N HIS A 311 -1.29 8.44 -32.93
CA HIS A 311 -0.20 8.41 -31.99
C HIS A 311 0.33 7.00 -31.69
N VAL A 312 -0.55 6.04 -31.41
CA VAL A 312 -0.14 4.66 -31.14
C VAL A 312 0.49 4.00 -32.38
N HIS A 313 0.00 4.33 -33.58
CA HIS A 313 0.63 3.90 -34.83
C HIS A 313 2.04 4.47 -34.99
N GLU A 314 2.25 5.75 -34.68
CA GLU A 314 3.57 6.39 -34.73
C GLU A 314 4.54 5.82 -33.68
N VAL A 315 4.07 5.52 -32.46
CA VAL A 315 4.88 4.86 -31.42
C VAL A 315 5.38 3.49 -31.90
N ARG A 316 4.48 2.70 -32.51
CA ARG A 316 4.85 1.41 -33.12
C ARG A 316 5.86 1.60 -34.25
N HIS A 317 5.61 2.55 -35.16
CA HIS A 317 6.49 2.81 -36.29
C HIS A 317 7.90 3.17 -35.82
N LYS A 318 8.01 4.11 -34.87
CA LYS A 318 9.26 4.51 -34.23
C LYS A 318 9.99 3.34 -33.60
N GLN A 319 9.30 2.48 -32.83
CA GLN A 319 9.91 1.29 -32.26
C GLN A 319 10.55 0.39 -33.32
N THR A 320 9.84 0.12 -34.42
CA THR A 320 10.33 -0.73 -35.50
C THR A 320 11.56 -0.13 -36.17
N GLU A 321 11.57 1.18 -36.41
CA GLU A 321 12.71 1.86 -37.03
C GLU A 321 13.94 1.92 -36.11
N ASP A 322 13.76 2.32 -34.85
CA ASP A 322 14.84 2.42 -33.88
C ASP A 322 15.45 1.02 -33.61
N CYS A 323 14.63 -0.04 -33.55
CA CYS A 323 15.12 -1.41 -33.46
C CYS A 323 15.92 -1.84 -34.70
N ARG A 324 15.40 -1.54 -35.91
CA ARG A 324 16.11 -1.87 -37.16
C ARG A 324 17.47 -1.16 -37.23
N PHE A 325 17.50 0.09 -36.81
CA PHE A 325 18.73 0.89 -36.74
C PHE A 325 19.75 0.26 -35.78
N LEU A 326 19.36 -0.07 -34.54
CA LEU A 326 20.26 -0.69 -33.55
C LEU A 326 20.77 -2.08 -33.97
N LEU A 327 19.93 -2.89 -34.62
CA LEU A 327 20.34 -4.21 -35.11
C LEU A 327 21.28 -4.13 -36.33
N ALA A 328 21.16 -3.07 -37.14
CA ALA A 328 22.03 -2.83 -38.30
C ALA A 328 23.39 -2.22 -37.94
N GLN A 329 23.51 -1.60 -36.76
CA GLN A 329 24.78 -1.08 -36.24
C GLN A 329 25.71 -2.23 -35.81
N GLY A 330 26.49 -2.77 -36.73
CA GLY A 330 27.67 -3.58 -36.42
C GLY A 330 28.95 -2.80 -36.64
N HIS A 331 29.95 -2.96 -35.74
CA HIS A 331 31.42 -2.96 -35.96
C HIS A 331 32.28 -2.21 -34.93
N ASP A 332 31.74 -1.63 -33.85
CA ASP A 332 32.57 -1.12 -32.74
C ASP A 332 32.53 -2.02 -31.50
N GLU A 333 33.57 -1.94 -30.67
CA GLU A 333 33.78 -2.59 -29.35
C GLU A 333 32.72 -2.18 -28.31
N THR A 334 31.45 -2.07 -28.71
CA THR A 334 30.35 -1.73 -27.82
C THR A 334 30.02 -2.96 -26.98
N ASP A 335 30.28 -2.85 -25.68
CA ASP A 335 29.97 -3.85 -24.66
C ASP A 335 28.54 -4.41 -24.85
N ARG A 336 28.40 -5.75 -24.75
CA ARG A 336 27.12 -6.47 -24.85
C ARG A 336 26.07 -5.90 -23.90
N GLN A 337 26.47 -5.45 -22.72
CA GLN A 337 25.54 -4.87 -21.74
C GLN A 337 24.98 -3.52 -22.20
N VAL A 338 25.80 -2.68 -22.82
CA VAL A 338 25.35 -1.40 -23.38
C VAL A 338 24.38 -1.64 -24.54
N PHE A 339 24.69 -2.61 -25.40
CA PHE A 339 23.81 -3.01 -26.50
C PHE A 339 22.45 -3.51 -26.01
N TYR A 340 22.41 -4.42 -25.03
CA TYR A 340 21.14 -4.89 -24.46
C TYR A 340 20.34 -3.75 -23.83
N THR A 341 21.00 -2.87 -23.08
CA THR A 341 20.34 -1.72 -22.44
C THR A 341 19.68 -0.78 -23.46
N GLN A 342 20.36 -0.51 -24.57
CA GLN A 342 19.81 0.32 -25.65
C GLN A 342 18.60 -0.35 -26.31
N LEU A 343 18.70 -1.64 -26.62
CA LEU A 343 17.63 -2.37 -27.29
C LEU A 343 16.39 -2.56 -26.40
N GLU A 344 16.58 -2.84 -25.10
CA GLU A 344 15.49 -2.97 -24.12
C GLU A 344 14.71 -1.65 -23.97
N ARG A 345 15.39 -0.50 -24.00
CA ARG A 345 14.74 0.82 -23.99
C ARG A 345 13.85 1.04 -25.22
N VAL A 346 14.24 0.53 -26.40
CA VAL A 346 13.41 0.63 -27.61
C VAL A 346 12.27 -0.40 -27.58
N GLN A 347 12.54 -1.64 -27.18
CA GLN A 347 11.57 -2.73 -27.04
C GLN A 347 10.39 -2.36 -26.13
N THR A 348 10.66 -1.64 -25.04
CA THR A 348 9.64 -1.25 -24.06
C THR A 348 9.05 0.14 -24.32
N CYS A 349 9.42 0.79 -25.44
CA CYS A 349 9.07 2.17 -25.74
C CYS A 349 9.35 3.11 -24.55
N ALA A 350 10.53 3.00 -23.91
CA ALA A 350 10.86 3.70 -22.67
C ALA A 350 10.69 5.23 -22.75
N HIS A 351 10.75 5.83 -23.95
CA HIS A 351 10.46 7.24 -24.16
C HIS A 351 9.02 7.62 -23.76
N LEU A 352 8.04 6.76 -24.04
CA LEU A 352 6.64 6.94 -23.66
C LEU A 352 6.46 6.87 -22.13
N ASP A 353 7.06 5.85 -21.50
CA ASP A 353 7.03 5.64 -20.06
C ASP A 353 7.75 6.77 -19.27
N GLU A 354 8.82 7.34 -19.84
CA GLU A 354 9.48 8.50 -19.27
C GLU A 354 8.65 9.78 -19.43
N ALA A 355 7.96 9.97 -20.57
CA ALA A 355 7.06 11.10 -20.78
C ALA A 355 5.87 11.07 -19.81
N MET A 356 5.20 9.92 -19.68
CA MET A 356 4.08 9.75 -18.75
C MET A 356 4.50 10.02 -17.30
N GLY A 357 5.71 9.55 -16.90
CA GLY A 357 6.27 9.85 -15.59
C GLY A 357 6.51 11.35 -15.36
N GLN A 358 6.93 12.11 -16.38
CA GLN A 358 7.07 13.56 -16.28
C GLN A 358 5.73 14.27 -16.16
N SER A 359 4.72 13.86 -16.94
CA SER A 359 3.37 14.41 -16.82
C SER A 359 2.82 14.18 -15.40
N PHE A 360 2.90 12.94 -14.93
CA PHE A 360 2.54 12.55 -13.57
C PHE A 360 3.22 13.45 -12.53
N ASN A 361 4.55 13.62 -12.61
CA ASN A 361 5.28 14.50 -11.69
C ASN A 361 4.83 15.96 -11.75
N SER A 362 4.49 16.47 -12.93
CA SER A 362 3.99 17.83 -13.08
C SER A 362 2.62 18.03 -12.42
N TRP A 363 1.74 17.03 -12.51
CA TRP A 363 0.45 17.03 -11.85
C TRP A 363 0.57 16.86 -10.34
N VAL A 364 1.47 16.00 -9.87
CA VAL A 364 1.81 15.87 -8.45
C VAL A 364 2.32 17.20 -7.90
N ALA A 365 3.17 17.92 -8.64
CA ALA A 365 3.67 19.24 -8.25
C ALA A 365 2.53 20.26 -8.08
N LYS A 366 1.67 20.39 -9.11
CA LYS A 366 0.52 21.30 -9.10
C LYS A 366 -0.47 20.97 -7.98
N LEU A 367 -0.77 19.69 -7.78
CA LEU A 367 -1.67 19.26 -6.70
C LEU A 367 -1.07 19.49 -5.32
N SER A 368 0.25 19.32 -5.18
CA SER A 368 0.95 19.65 -3.95
C SER A 368 0.80 21.13 -3.62
N GLU A 369 0.95 22.03 -4.60
CA GLU A 369 0.73 23.47 -4.46
C GLU A 369 -0.71 23.80 -4.03
N ILE A 370 -1.70 23.16 -4.67
CA ILE A 370 -3.13 23.31 -4.32
C ILE A 370 -3.44 22.75 -2.93
N ALA A 371 -2.75 21.70 -2.49
CA ALA A 371 -2.96 21.05 -1.20
C ALA A 371 -2.17 21.71 -0.05
N GLU A 372 -1.33 22.72 -0.32
CA GLU A 372 -0.50 23.32 0.73
C GLU A 372 -1.34 23.97 1.85
N PRO A 373 -0.90 23.85 3.12
CA PRO A 373 -1.57 24.48 4.25
C PRO A 373 -1.43 26.01 4.19
N HIS A 374 -2.40 26.72 4.79
CA HIS A 374 -2.50 28.18 4.69
C HIS A 374 -1.22 28.94 5.11
N TRP A 375 -0.53 28.50 6.17
CA TRP A 375 0.71 29.11 6.62
C TRP A 375 1.83 29.06 5.57
N ARG A 376 1.81 28.05 4.69
CA ARG A 376 2.76 27.88 3.59
C ARG A 376 2.31 28.64 2.34
N LYS A 377 1.02 28.59 2.00
CA LYS A 377 0.43 29.34 0.88
C LYS A 377 0.55 30.86 1.03
N TYR A 378 0.40 31.38 2.24
CA TYR A 378 0.40 32.82 2.50
C TYR A 378 1.63 33.31 3.29
N GLY A 379 2.63 32.44 3.50
CA GLY A 379 3.89 32.83 4.13
C GLY A 379 4.69 33.84 3.31
N ASP A 380 5.63 34.53 3.96
CA ASP A 380 6.55 35.45 3.27
C ASP A 380 7.38 34.74 2.20
N ALA A 381 7.61 35.38 1.05
CA ALA A 381 8.31 34.78 -0.08
C ALA A 381 9.76 34.35 0.27
N GLY A 382 10.46 35.11 1.11
CA GLY A 382 11.79 34.76 1.58
C GLY A 382 11.79 33.55 2.53
N GLU A 383 10.83 33.51 3.46
CA GLU A 383 10.64 32.39 4.38
C GLU A 383 10.25 31.09 3.64
N LYS A 384 9.41 31.18 2.60
CA LYS A 384 9.09 30.05 1.70
C LYS A 384 10.31 29.55 0.93
N ALA A 385 11.07 30.46 0.31
CA ALA A 385 12.26 30.09 -0.44
C ALA A 385 13.33 29.44 0.46
N TYR A 386 13.42 29.83 1.74
CA TYR A 386 14.28 29.16 2.70
C TYR A 386 13.73 27.80 3.12
N LEU A 387 12.42 27.66 3.36
CA LEU A 387 11.78 26.38 3.65
C LEU A 387 12.04 25.35 2.53
N ILE A 388 11.84 25.73 1.26
CA ILE A 388 12.09 24.86 0.10
C ILE A 388 13.56 24.41 0.06
N ARG A 389 14.51 25.31 0.33
CA ARG A 389 15.94 24.94 0.41
C ARG A 389 16.21 23.91 1.50
N LEU A 390 15.58 24.02 2.66
CA LEU A 390 15.69 23.04 3.74
C LEU A 390 15.08 21.69 3.36
N GLU A 391 13.96 21.69 2.63
CA GLU A 391 13.32 20.47 2.13
C GLU A 391 14.18 19.72 1.12
N HIS A 392 14.74 20.44 0.14
CA HIS A 392 15.69 19.86 -0.82
C HIS A 392 16.90 19.26 -0.09
N ALA A 393 17.50 20.03 0.82
CA ALA A 393 18.63 19.54 1.61
C ALA A 393 18.25 18.32 2.48
N HIS A 394 17.03 18.26 3.00
CA HIS A 394 16.53 17.11 3.75
C HIS A 394 16.36 15.87 2.87
N ALA A 395 15.72 16.01 1.71
CA ALA A 395 15.52 14.94 0.73
C ALA A 395 16.87 14.40 0.20
N ASP A 396 17.83 15.26 -0.10
CA ASP A 396 19.18 14.86 -0.55
C ASP A 396 19.90 14.03 0.52
N ARG A 397 19.83 14.47 1.78
CA ARG A 397 20.44 13.74 2.90
C ARG A 397 19.73 12.41 3.15
N ARG A 398 18.41 12.34 2.94
CA ARG A 398 17.66 11.09 3.01
C ARG A 398 18.11 10.12 1.93
N ARG A 399 18.17 10.56 0.67
CA ARG A 399 18.68 9.76 -0.45
C ARG A 399 20.10 9.24 -0.19
N LYS A 400 20.97 10.07 0.41
CA LYS A 400 22.31 9.65 0.80
C LYS A 400 22.31 8.53 1.84
N VAL A 401 21.45 8.62 2.86
CA VAL A 401 21.25 7.51 3.81
C VAL A 401 20.77 6.28 3.06
N ASP A 402 19.81 6.44 2.16
CA ASP A 402 19.24 5.32 1.44
C ASP A 402 20.30 4.61 0.57
N GLU A 403 21.06 5.35 -0.24
CA GLU A 403 22.21 4.83 -1.01
C GLU A 403 23.22 4.04 -0.15
N LEU A 404 23.45 4.48 1.08
CA LEU A 404 24.40 3.83 1.99
C LEU A 404 23.87 2.52 2.59
N PHE A 405 22.56 2.32 2.70
CA PHE A 405 21.98 1.05 3.16
C PHE A 405 21.82 0.04 2.00
N GLY A 406 21.61 0.51 0.77
CA GLY A 406 21.61 -0.34 -0.43
C GLY A 406 20.51 -1.40 -0.41
N HIS A 407 20.84 -2.69 -0.37
CA HIS A 407 19.83 -3.77 -0.28
C HIS A 407 19.37 -4.07 1.16
N LEU A 408 19.90 -3.36 2.17
CA LEU A 408 19.55 -3.55 3.59
C LEU A 408 18.35 -2.71 4.05
N HIS A 409 17.60 -2.11 3.13
CA HIS A 409 16.40 -1.34 3.47
C HIS A 409 15.26 -2.21 4.00
N SER A 410 15.19 -3.45 3.52
CA SER A 410 14.20 -4.42 3.95
C SER A 410 14.76 -5.83 3.83
N LEU A 411 14.12 -6.76 4.53
CA LEU A 411 14.47 -8.17 4.45
C LEU A 411 14.20 -8.73 3.04
N GLU A 412 13.15 -8.27 2.36
CA GLU A 412 12.79 -8.69 1.00
C GLU A 412 13.87 -8.33 -0.02
N THR A 413 14.34 -7.08 -0.01
CA THR A 413 15.41 -6.64 -0.94
C THR A 413 16.71 -7.38 -0.65
N PHE A 414 17.04 -7.57 0.63
CA PHE A 414 18.19 -8.35 1.03
C PHE A 414 18.07 -9.82 0.58
N ALA A 415 16.93 -10.46 0.81
CA ALA A 415 16.65 -11.83 0.42
C ALA A 415 16.72 -12.01 -1.09
N GLN A 416 16.13 -11.09 -1.87
CA GLN A 416 16.18 -11.16 -3.33
C GLN A 416 17.63 -11.11 -3.83
N ALA A 417 18.44 -10.18 -3.32
CA ALA A 417 19.84 -10.05 -3.70
C ALA A 417 20.65 -11.31 -3.35
N GLU A 418 20.54 -11.78 -2.10
CA GLU A 418 21.26 -12.96 -1.60
C GLU A 418 20.86 -14.25 -2.32
N MET A 419 19.57 -14.47 -2.56
CA MET A 419 19.07 -15.65 -3.28
C MET A 419 19.46 -15.61 -4.76
N THR A 420 19.36 -14.44 -5.40
CA THR A 420 19.78 -14.27 -6.80
C THR A 420 21.27 -14.53 -6.93
N GLN A 421 22.08 -14.02 -5.99
CA GLN A 421 23.52 -14.26 -5.96
C GLN A 421 23.85 -15.73 -5.69
N TYR A 422 23.15 -16.39 -4.77
CA TYR A 422 23.32 -17.82 -4.49
C TYR A 422 22.99 -18.67 -5.71
N MET A 423 21.84 -18.45 -6.35
CA MET A 423 21.46 -19.16 -7.57
C MET A 423 22.43 -18.88 -8.72
N ARG A 424 22.90 -17.63 -8.87
CA ARG A 424 23.92 -17.29 -9.86
C ARG A 424 25.24 -18.01 -9.60
N HIS A 425 25.67 -18.09 -8.35
CA HIS A 425 26.93 -18.76 -7.97
C HIS A 425 26.85 -20.27 -8.17
N HIS A 426 25.75 -20.91 -7.75
CA HIS A 426 25.62 -22.37 -7.77
C HIS A 426 25.09 -22.94 -9.10
N LEU A 427 24.30 -22.17 -9.85
CA LEU A 427 23.66 -22.61 -11.10
C LEU A 427 24.19 -21.87 -12.35
N GLY A 428 25.03 -20.84 -12.19
CA GLY A 428 25.56 -20.05 -13.30
C GLY A 428 24.55 -19.13 -13.99
N ARG A 429 23.31 -19.10 -13.52
CA ARG A 429 22.22 -18.29 -14.05
C ARG A 429 21.59 -17.46 -12.95
N ALA A 430 21.33 -16.18 -13.23
CA ALA A 430 20.46 -15.38 -12.39
C ALA A 430 19.01 -15.83 -12.60
N ILE A 431 18.45 -16.51 -11.60
CA ILE A 431 17.01 -16.82 -11.53
C ILE A 431 16.40 -15.77 -10.60
N ASP A 432 15.39 -15.04 -11.07
CA ASP A 432 14.67 -14.09 -10.20
C ASP A 432 13.73 -14.87 -9.26
N PRO A 433 13.98 -14.86 -7.94
CA PRO A 433 13.15 -15.59 -6.99
C PRO A 433 11.72 -15.04 -6.90
N SER A 434 11.44 -13.82 -7.38
CA SER A 434 10.08 -13.28 -7.44
C SER A 434 9.22 -13.92 -8.55
N GLN A 435 9.86 -14.46 -9.59
CA GLN A 435 9.20 -15.04 -10.77
C GLN A 435 8.98 -16.56 -10.67
N VAL A 436 9.63 -17.23 -9.72
CA VAL A 436 9.45 -18.68 -9.49
C VAL A 436 8.27 -18.89 -8.55
N ARG A 437 7.16 -19.45 -9.04
CA ARG A 437 5.99 -19.78 -8.22
C ARG A 437 6.16 -21.14 -7.54
N ILE A 438 5.83 -21.19 -6.25
CA ILE A 438 5.82 -22.37 -5.40
C ILE A 438 4.37 -22.64 -5.00
N ASN A 439 3.86 -23.77 -5.47
CA ASN A 439 2.58 -24.32 -5.05
C ASN A 439 2.80 -25.30 -3.91
N VAL A 440 2.33 -24.95 -2.72
CA VAL A 440 2.41 -25.79 -1.51
C VAL A 440 1.05 -26.42 -1.27
N HIS A 441 0.97 -27.74 -1.40
CA HIS A 441 -0.24 -28.50 -1.09
C HIS A 441 -0.33 -28.79 0.40
N ASP A 442 -1.43 -28.39 1.03
CA ASP A 442 -1.71 -28.60 2.45
C ASP A 442 -3.08 -29.26 2.64
N THR A 443 -3.20 -30.06 3.70
CA THR A 443 -4.45 -30.69 4.10
C THR A 443 -4.74 -30.32 5.55
N ILE A 444 -5.82 -29.57 5.74
CA ILE A 444 -6.29 -29.13 7.05
C ILE A 444 -7.45 -30.04 7.47
N GLU A 445 -7.28 -30.78 8.56
CA GLU A 445 -8.36 -31.59 9.14
C GLU A 445 -9.35 -30.67 9.88
N LEU A 446 -10.60 -30.62 9.39
CA LEU A 446 -11.69 -29.87 10.01
C LEU A 446 -12.42 -30.72 11.05
N ARG A 447 -12.75 -31.97 10.69
CA ARG A 447 -13.41 -32.98 11.54
C ARG A 447 -12.97 -34.39 11.13
N LEU A 448 -13.37 -35.40 11.92
CA LEU A 448 -13.33 -36.80 11.47
C LEU A 448 -14.06 -36.92 10.13
N ASP A 449 -13.37 -37.40 9.10
CA ASP A 449 -13.84 -37.55 7.71
C ASP A 449 -14.17 -36.25 6.93
N ASP A 450 -13.77 -35.06 7.42
CA ASP A 450 -13.87 -33.79 6.68
C ASP A 450 -12.53 -33.06 6.68
N SER A 451 -11.87 -33.04 5.51
CA SER A 451 -10.58 -32.38 5.31
C SER A 451 -10.69 -31.30 4.23
N LEU A 452 -9.95 -30.22 4.46
CA LEU A 452 -9.78 -29.14 3.51
C LEU A 452 -8.43 -29.27 2.83
N HIS A 453 -8.45 -29.57 1.53
CA HIS A 453 -7.28 -29.47 0.68
C HIS A 453 -7.15 -28.03 0.19
N THR A 454 -5.99 -27.44 0.44
CA THR A 454 -5.67 -26.09 0.00
C THR A 454 -4.32 -26.07 -0.70
N VAL A 455 -4.19 -25.14 -1.65
CA VAL A 455 -2.93 -24.89 -2.36
C VAL A 455 -2.58 -23.44 -2.12
N TYR A 456 -1.42 -23.23 -1.52
CA TYR A 456 -0.88 -21.89 -1.35
C TYR A 456 0.09 -21.60 -2.48
N ASP A 457 -0.03 -20.42 -3.08
CA ASP A 457 0.79 -20.00 -4.20
C ASP A 457 1.63 -18.80 -3.77
N TYR A 458 2.94 -19.00 -3.71
CA TYR A 458 3.93 -18.01 -3.29
C TYR A 458 4.98 -17.84 -4.38
N SER A 459 5.54 -16.65 -4.52
CA SER A 459 6.88 -16.57 -5.14
C SER A 459 7.92 -17.25 -4.24
N LEU A 460 9.03 -17.72 -4.82
CA LEU A 460 10.15 -18.27 -4.07
C LEU A 460 10.74 -17.23 -3.10
N LEU A 461 10.71 -15.94 -3.48
CA LEU A 461 11.10 -14.83 -2.60
C LEU A 461 10.16 -14.68 -1.39
N GLU A 462 8.85 -14.62 -1.60
CA GLU A 462 7.87 -14.52 -0.50
C GLU A 462 7.97 -15.74 0.42
N PHE A 463 8.15 -16.92 -0.17
CA PHE A 463 8.34 -18.17 0.55
C PHE A 463 9.59 -18.13 1.45
N ALA A 464 10.68 -17.54 0.97
CA ALA A 464 11.93 -17.40 1.72
C ALA A 464 11.85 -16.37 2.86
N VAL A 465 11.17 -15.25 2.61
CA VAL A 465 11.02 -14.15 3.59
C VAL A 465 10.04 -14.53 4.70
N GLN A 466 8.89 -15.12 4.34
CA GLN A 466 7.85 -15.45 5.31
C GLN A 466 8.20 -16.70 6.13
N GLY A 467 8.94 -17.66 5.55
CA GLY A 467 9.30 -18.93 6.19
C GLY A 467 8.50 -20.12 5.63
N MET A 468 9.06 -21.33 5.79
CA MET A 468 8.55 -22.56 5.18
C MET A 468 7.38 -23.16 5.98
N PRO A 469 6.16 -23.31 5.44
CA PRO A 469 5.18 -24.16 6.10
C PRO A 469 5.70 -25.60 6.18
N ILE A 470 5.76 -26.20 7.37
CA ILE A 470 6.37 -27.53 7.66
C ILE A 470 5.75 -28.68 6.83
N VAL A 471 4.67 -28.45 6.08
CA VAL A 471 4.08 -29.40 5.12
C VAL A 471 4.83 -29.37 3.77
N ALA A 472 6.15 -29.45 3.82
CA ALA A 472 7.04 -29.33 2.67
C ALA A 472 7.33 -30.65 1.94
N SER A 473 6.41 -31.63 1.97
CA SER A 473 6.60 -32.90 1.25
C SER A 473 6.14 -32.86 -0.21
N ARG A 474 5.46 -31.78 -0.66
CA ARG A 474 5.01 -31.62 -2.07
C ARG A 474 5.05 -30.17 -2.56
N MET A 475 6.24 -29.57 -2.65
CA MET A 475 6.42 -28.32 -3.40
C MET A 475 6.35 -28.59 -4.90
N ARG A 476 5.55 -27.81 -5.63
CA ARG A 476 5.58 -27.79 -7.10
C ARG A 476 6.03 -26.41 -7.58
N PHE A 477 7.00 -26.39 -8.48
CA PHE A 477 7.55 -25.16 -9.06
C PHE A 477 6.90 -24.85 -10.40
N SER A 478 6.65 -23.58 -10.66
CA SER A 478 6.29 -23.05 -11.97
C SER A 478 7.12 -21.80 -12.25
N PRO A 479 7.99 -21.77 -13.28
CA PRO A 479 8.26 -22.82 -14.27
C PRO A 479 8.79 -24.13 -13.65
N SER A 480 8.70 -25.26 -14.38
CA SER A 480 9.17 -26.54 -13.85
C SER A 480 10.70 -26.53 -13.68
N PRO A 481 11.27 -27.30 -12.73
CA PRO A 481 12.71 -27.29 -12.48
C PRO A 481 13.58 -27.53 -13.72
N ASP A 482 13.16 -28.45 -14.61
CA ASP A 482 13.85 -28.76 -15.88
C ASP A 482 13.89 -27.58 -16.88
N GLN A 483 13.02 -26.59 -16.70
CA GLN A 483 12.99 -25.34 -17.47
C GLN A 483 13.88 -24.25 -16.84
N LEU A 484 14.22 -24.39 -15.56
CA LEU A 484 15.06 -23.44 -14.84
C LEU A 484 16.55 -23.83 -14.96
N HIS A 485 16.91 -25.03 -14.49
CA HIS A 485 18.27 -25.61 -14.52
C HIS A 485 18.22 -27.09 -14.12
N ALA A 486 19.12 -27.96 -14.63
CA ALA A 486 19.13 -29.39 -14.29
C ALA A 486 19.29 -29.68 -12.79
N ASP A 487 20.06 -28.84 -12.10
CA ASP A 487 20.32 -28.98 -10.66
C ASP A 487 19.32 -28.20 -9.78
N PHE A 488 18.40 -27.44 -10.38
CA PHE A 488 17.35 -26.78 -9.61
C PHE A 488 16.35 -27.83 -9.11
N SER A 489 16.06 -27.86 -7.81
CA SER A 489 15.16 -28.85 -7.22
C SER A 489 14.61 -28.39 -5.87
N ALA A 490 13.61 -29.10 -5.33
CA ALA A 490 13.15 -28.84 -3.96
C ALA A 490 14.26 -29.02 -2.91
N ALA A 491 15.19 -29.96 -3.15
CA ALA A 491 16.34 -30.16 -2.29
C ALA A 491 17.31 -28.97 -2.35
N PHE A 492 17.60 -28.47 -3.55
CA PHE A 492 18.41 -27.26 -3.73
C PHE A 492 17.79 -26.04 -3.04
N VAL A 493 16.47 -25.81 -3.21
CA VAL A 493 15.78 -24.69 -2.55
C VAL A 493 15.86 -24.81 -1.04
N LYS A 494 15.64 -26.02 -0.49
CA LYS A 494 15.76 -26.27 0.94
C LYS A 494 17.18 -25.98 1.44
N GLU A 495 18.19 -26.52 0.77
CA GLU A 495 19.59 -26.31 1.12
C GLU A 495 19.99 -24.83 1.04
N MET A 496 19.56 -24.12 -0.02
CA MET A 496 19.77 -22.69 -0.16
C MET A 496 19.18 -21.92 1.03
N LEU A 497 17.93 -22.18 1.41
CA LEU A 497 17.29 -21.48 2.53
C LEU A 497 17.95 -21.81 3.87
N ASP A 498 18.35 -23.06 4.08
CA ASP A 498 19.07 -23.52 5.28
C ASP A 498 20.46 -22.88 5.39
N GLN A 499 21.21 -22.79 4.28
CA GLN A 499 22.54 -22.18 4.24
C GLN A 499 22.49 -20.65 4.32
N LEU A 500 21.56 -20.02 3.60
CA LEU A 500 21.43 -18.57 3.58
C LEU A 500 20.96 -18.04 4.93
N ASN A 501 20.06 -18.73 5.65
CA ASN A 501 19.54 -18.29 6.95
C ASN A 501 19.24 -16.77 6.96
N LEU A 502 18.39 -16.36 6.01
CA LEU A 502 18.24 -14.96 5.55
C LEU A 502 17.97 -13.98 6.69
N HIS A 503 17.09 -14.34 7.62
CA HIS A 503 16.76 -13.51 8.79
C HIS A 503 17.98 -13.23 9.66
N ALA A 504 18.74 -14.25 10.03
CA ALA A 504 19.93 -14.09 10.88
C ALA A 504 21.05 -13.31 10.17
N ARG A 505 21.26 -13.56 8.87
CA ARG A 505 22.24 -12.80 8.09
C ARG A 505 21.83 -11.35 7.90
N TYR A 506 20.55 -11.08 7.68
CA TYR A 506 20.01 -9.73 7.57
C TYR A 506 20.24 -8.93 8.85
N GLU A 507 19.88 -9.47 10.02
CA GLU A 507 20.10 -8.81 11.31
C GLU A 507 21.58 -8.46 11.53
N LYS A 508 22.48 -9.41 11.27
CA LYS A 508 23.92 -9.18 11.39
C LYS A 508 24.45 -8.14 10.40
N ALA A 509 23.99 -8.18 9.14
CA ALA A 509 24.42 -7.22 8.13
C ALA A 509 23.91 -5.81 8.45
N LEU A 510 22.69 -5.71 8.98
CA LEU A 510 22.10 -4.47 9.45
C LEU A 510 22.87 -3.90 10.65
N GLU A 511 23.25 -4.74 11.62
CA GLU A 511 24.12 -4.36 12.74
C GLU A 511 25.44 -3.78 12.29
N GLN A 512 26.12 -4.47 11.39
CA GLN A 512 27.41 -4.03 10.86
C GLN A 512 27.26 -2.69 10.13
N ARG A 513 26.21 -2.53 9.32
CA ARG A 513 25.94 -1.29 8.60
C ARG A 513 25.62 -0.13 9.52
N MET A 514 24.88 -0.36 10.59
CA MET A 514 24.50 0.68 11.55
C MET A 514 25.66 1.12 12.45
N ASN A 515 26.67 0.28 12.62
CA ASN A 515 27.91 0.62 13.32
C ASN A 515 28.97 1.25 12.40
N ASP A 516 28.72 1.39 11.09
CA ASP A 516 29.60 2.10 10.17
C ASP A 516 29.53 3.61 10.43
N GLU A 517 30.70 4.23 10.66
CA GLU A 517 30.80 5.67 10.96
C GLU A 517 30.27 6.55 9.82
N ASN A 518 30.41 6.15 8.54
CA ASN A 518 29.87 6.92 7.41
C ASN A 518 28.34 6.90 7.40
N VAL A 519 27.74 5.77 7.76
CA VAL A 519 26.28 5.62 7.86
C VAL A 519 25.77 6.43 9.03
N LEU A 520 26.41 6.33 10.19
CA LEU A 520 26.06 7.13 11.36
C LEU A 520 26.16 8.64 11.07
N HIS A 521 27.20 9.07 10.35
CA HIS A 521 27.37 10.45 9.91
C HIS A 521 26.25 10.92 8.99
N ALA A 522 25.89 10.11 7.98
CA ALA A 522 24.80 10.41 7.06
C ALA A 522 23.45 10.49 7.80
N MET A 523 23.17 9.55 8.71
CA MET A 523 21.96 9.56 9.55
C MET A 523 21.94 10.78 10.47
N THR A 524 23.08 11.20 11.01
CA THR A 524 23.22 12.40 11.85
C THR A 524 22.89 13.65 11.06
N ARG A 525 23.42 13.80 9.84
CA ARG A 525 23.11 14.93 8.95
C ARG A 525 21.65 14.94 8.52
N HIS A 526 21.07 13.78 8.25
CA HIS A 526 19.64 13.63 7.96
C HIS A 526 18.78 14.05 9.16
N ARG A 527 19.19 13.70 10.38
CA ARG A 527 18.50 14.16 11.59
C ARG A 527 18.65 15.67 11.82
N ASP A 528 19.83 16.25 11.57
CA ASP A 528 20.04 17.69 11.64
C ASP A 528 19.15 18.45 10.63
N SER A 529 19.04 17.98 9.38
CA SER A 529 18.15 18.64 8.41
C SER A 529 16.68 18.55 8.83
N ALA A 530 16.27 17.45 9.48
CA ALA A 530 14.91 17.34 10.03
C ALA A 530 14.66 18.39 11.12
N ILE A 531 15.59 18.56 12.06
CA ILE A 531 15.51 19.58 13.11
C ILE A 531 15.45 20.99 12.50
N ALA A 532 16.28 21.27 11.50
CA ALA A 532 16.30 22.54 10.78
C ALA A 532 14.96 22.85 10.11
N LEU A 533 14.44 21.88 9.37
CA LEU A 533 13.20 21.98 8.61
C LEU A 533 12.01 22.17 9.56
N SER A 534 11.91 21.32 10.59
CA SER A 534 10.84 21.39 11.59
C SER A 534 10.87 22.69 12.39
N ALA A 535 12.05 23.22 12.73
CA ALA A 535 12.17 24.48 13.48
C ALA A 535 11.67 25.67 12.64
N HIS A 536 12.07 25.71 11.36
CA HIS A 536 11.60 26.75 10.43
C HIS A 536 10.10 26.63 10.15
N ALA A 537 9.58 25.41 9.96
CA ALA A 537 8.15 25.20 9.82
C ALA A 537 7.38 25.62 11.09
N ALA A 538 7.90 25.31 12.28
CA ALA A 538 7.31 25.72 13.55
C ALA A 538 7.31 27.25 13.74
N LYS A 539 8.32 27.96 13.22
CA LYS A 539 8.34 29.43 13.12
C LYS A 539 7.17 29.93 12.28
N MET A 540 7.06 29.45 11.05
CA MET A 540 6.04 29.90 10.10
C MET A 540 4.60 29.61 10.58
N GLN A 541 4.43 28.63 11.48
CA GLN A 541 3.14 28.26 12.04
C GLN A 541 2.81 28.94 13.37
N GLY A 542 3.76 29.65 13.97
CA GLY A 542 3.60 30.21 15.31
C GLY A 542 3.59 29.16 16.42
N HIS A 543 4.19 27.99 16.19
CA HIS A 543 4.42 26.97 17.22
C HIS A 543 5.65 27.29 18.08
N LEU A 544 6.62 28.00 17.51
CA LEU A 544 7.72 28.65 18.21
C LEU A 544 7.54 30.16 18.03
N GLN A 545 7.11 30.87 19.07
CA GLN A 545 6.74 32.28 18.97
C GLN A 545 7.87 33.21 19.42
N GLN A 546 8.75 32.74 20.30
CA GLN A 546 9.83 33.56 20.83
C GLN A 546 11.06 33.52 19.91
N ASP A 547 11.56 34.69 19.52
CA ASP A 547 12.82 34.82 18.77
C ASP A 547 13.98 34.12 19.50
N ARG A 548 13.99 34.18 20.84
CA ARG A 548 14.94 33.46 21.69
C ARG A 548 14.96 31.95 21.45
N SER A 549 13.79 31.32 21.22
CA SER A 549 13.69 29.89 20.93
C SER A 549 14.28 29.56 19.56
N HIS A 550 14.03 30.41 18.56
CA HIS A 550 14.61 30.27 17.21
C HIS A 550 16.13 30.43 17.24
N ASP A 551 16.60 31.48 17.92
CA ASP A 551 18.02 31.77 18.08
C ASP A 551 18.72 30.66 18.83
N LEU A 552 18.12 30.09 19.88
CA LEU A 552 18.69 28.96 20.62
C LEU A 552 18.90 27.75 19.73
N VAL A 553 17.90 27.36 18.93
CA VAL A 553 18.02 26.23 17.99
C VAL A 553 19.06 26.52 16.90
N HIS A 554 19.14 27.75 16.40
CA HIS A 554 20.14 28.14 15.40
C HIS A 554 21.56 28.17 15.97
N MET A 555 21.74 28.77 17.15
CA MET A 555 23.04 28.90 17.83
C MET A 555 23.60 27.54 18.22
N ILE A 556 22.80 26.65 18.80
CA ILE A 556 23.30 25.33 19.20
C ILE A 556 23.72 24.49 17.98
N ARG A 557 23.01 24.59 16.86
CA ARG A 557 23.36 23.92 15.60
C ARG A 557 24.61 24.49 14.95
N GLY A 558 24.92 25.76 15.21
CA GLY A 558 26.13 26.43 14.76
C GLY A 558 27.32 26.33 15.72
N ASP A 559 27.19 25.57 16.83
CA ASP A 559 28.18 25.52 17.91
C ASP A 559 28.53 26.91 18.48
N LEU A 560 27.54 27.82 18.53
CA LEU A 560 27.67 29.18 19.04
C LEU A 560 27.05 29.30 20.44
N THR A 561 27.77 29.95 21.35
CA THR A 561 27.31 30.24 22.72
C THR A 561 27.63 31.69 23.10
N PRO A 562 26.63 32.52 23.46
CA PRO A 562 26.85 33.83 24.03
C PRO A 562 27.67 33.81 25.33
N ALA A 563 28.38 34.89 25.62
CA ALA A 563 29.17 34.99 26.84
C ALA A 563 28.27 34.92 28.10
N GLY A 564 28.56 33.99 29.00
CA GLY A 564 27.82 33.81 30.25
C GLY A 564 26.57 32.94 30.14
N THR A 565 26.32 32.31 28.98
CA THR A 565 25.26 31.33 28.79
C THR A 565 25.82 29.93 28.54
N VAL A 566 25.07 28.91 28.93
CA VAL A 566 25.37 27.50 28.65
C VAL A 566 24.24 26.93 27.81
N HIS A 567 24.58 26.48 26.60
CA HIS A 567 23.66 25.73 25.74
C HIS A 567 23.91 24.24 25.90
N CYS A 568 22.85 23.46 26.14
CA CYS A 568 22.91 22.01 26.25
C CYS A 568 21.88 21.38 25.31
N VAL A 569 22.23 20.25 24.70
CA VAL A 569 21.28 19.37 23.99
C VAL A 569 21.30 17.99 24.65
N GLY A 570 20.18 17.29 24.62
CA GLY A 570 20.10 15.95 25.21
C GLY A 570 18.73 15.31 25.03
N SER A 571 18.53 14.17 25.67
CA SER A 571 17.27 13.41 25.58
C SER A 571 16.37 13.60 26.80
N LEU A 572 15.06 13.51 26.57
CA LEU A 572 14.08 13.41 27.64
C LEU A 572 13.94 11.96 28.12
N HIS A 573 13.90 11.78 29.44
CA HIS A 573 13.71 10.46 30.07
C HIS A 573 12.54 10.49 31.06
N LEU A 574 11.86 9.36 31.17
CA LEU A 574 10.89 9.07 32.22
C LEU A 574 11.62 8.60 33.48
N THR A 575 11.51 9.36 34.56
CA THR A 575 12.29 9.12 35.78
C THR A 575 11.90 7.81 36.47
N ALA A 576 10.62 7.43 36.43
CA ALA A 576 10.09 6.25 37.15
C ALA A 576 10.76 4.94 36.75
N THR A 577 11.16 4.81 35.49
CA THR A 577 11.70 3.57 34.89
C THR A 577 13.03 3.78 34.17
N ASP A 578 13.65 4.94 34.35
CA ASP A 578 14.86 5.36 33.63
C ASP A 578 14.74 5.32 32.09
N SER A 579 13.50 5.30 31.57
CA SER A 579 13.25 5.05 30.15
C SER A 579 13.45 6.31 29.32
N ARG A 580 14.36 6.26 28.35
CA ARG A 580 14.55 7.33 27.35
C ARG A 580 13.36 7.35 26.39
N PHE A 581 12.87 8.54 26.06
CA PHE A 581 11.97 8.71 24.92
C PHE A 581 12.78 8.74 23.61
N ARG A 582 12.38 7.94 22.62
CA ARG A 582 13.16 7.65 21.40
C ARG A 582 13.55 8.90 20.61
N ASP A 583 12.61 9.82 20.43
CA ASP A 583 12.72 10.94 19.50
C ASP A 583 12.69 12.32 20.17
N MET A 584 12.43 12.40 21.47
CA MET A 584 12.30 13.65 22.21
C MET A 584 13.66 14.23 22.62
N ILE A 585 14.03 15.34 21.97
CA ILE A 585 15.29 16.05 22.19
C ILE A 585 15.00 17.38 22.90
N VAL A 586 15.69 17.62 24.00
CA VAL A 586 15.61 18.88 24.74
C VAL A 586 16.85 19.72 24.41
N ILE A 587 16.62 20.97 24.04
CA ILE A 587 17.62 22.02 23.88
C ILE A 587 17.39 23.03 25.01
N ALA A 588 18.42 23.31 25.80
CA ALA A 588 18.33 24.17 26.97
C ALA A 588 19.33 25.31 26.87
N GLU A 589 18.90 26.51 27.22
CA GLU A 589 19.75 27.67 27.53
C GLU A 589 19.69 27.92 29.03
N ARG A 590 20.86 28.03 29.67
CA ARG A 590 20.98 28.38 31.09
C ARG A 590 21.90 29.57 31.26
N THR A 591 21.41 30.56 31.99
CA THR A 591 22.18 31.73 32.45
C THR A 591 22.32 31.67 33.97
N GLN A 592 22.98 32.65 34.58
CA GLN A 592 23.08 32.70 36.05
C GLN A 592 21.73 32.87 36.76
N THR A 593 20.71 33.42 36.08
CA THR A 593 19.44 33.82 36.70
C THR A 593 18.20 33.26 36.01
N ASP A 594 18.36 32.64 34.84
CA ASP A 594 17.24 32.28 33.97
C ASP A 594 17.52 31.01 33.16
N GLU A 595 16.48 30.23 32.89
CA GLU A 595 16.53 29.01 32.08
C GLU A 595 15.46 29.05 30.99
N HIS A 596 15.80 28.54 29.81
CA HIS A 596 14.87 28.42 28.67
C HIS A 596 15.03 27.06 28.01
N PHE A 597 13.92 26.42 27.64
CA PHE A 597 13.92 25.07 27.07
C PHE A 597 13.11 25.04 25.78
N VAL A 598 13.66 24.38 24.77
CA VAL A 598 12.99 24.02 23.54
C VAL A 598 12.97 22.50 23.43
N LEU A 599 11.78 21.91 23.35
CA LEU A 599 11.58 20.48 23.15
C LEU A 599 11.30 20.24 21.68
N TYR A 600 12.17 19.48 21.02
CA TYR A 600 11.91 18.85 19.73
C TYR A 600 11.29 17.48 19.97
N ALA A 601 10.02 17.34 19.61
CA ALA A 601 9.22 16.12 19.72
C ALA A 601 8.53 15.91 18.37
N PRO A 602 9.22 15.32 17.37
CA PRO A 602 8.67 15.19 16.02
C PRO A 602 7.39 14.35 16.04
N GLY A 603 6.35 14.81 15.35
CA GLY A 603 5.02 14.18 15.38
C GLY A 603 4.31 14.29 16.72
N GLY A 604 4.70 15.25 17.55
CA GLY A 604 4.09 15.50 18.85
C GLY A 604 2.61 15.94 18.75
N PRO A 605 1.87 15.92 19.86
CA PRO A 605 0.42 16.15 19.84
C PRO A 605 0.02 17.48 19.19
N ASN A 606 -1.10 17.46 18.45
CA ASN A 606 -1.70 18.62 17.77
C ASN A 606 -0.83 19.30 16.69
N GLY A 607 0.10 18.60 16.02
CA GLY A 607 0.79 19.22 14.87
C GLY A 607 2.17 19.73 15.14
N ARG A 608 2.69 19.48 16.33
CA ARG A 608 3.76 20.27 16.88
C ARG A 608 5.01 19.42 17.04
N ASP A 609 6.00 19.75 16.22
CA ASP A 609 7.36 19.23 16.35
C ASP A 609 8.16 19.94 17.44
N PHE A 610 7.78 21.18 17.76
CA PHE A 610 8.52 22.05 18.65
C PHE A 610 7.61 22.67 19.70
N PHE A 611 8.13 22.73 20.93
CA PHE A 611 7.50 23.36 22.08
C PHE A 611 8.54 24.20 22.82
N GLU A 612 8.15 25.38 23.30
CA GLU A 612 9.01 26.29 24.07
C GLU A 612 8.52 26.43 25.52
N PHE A 613 9.45 26.50 26.46
CA PHE A 613 9.16 26.56 27.90
C PHE A 613 10.16 27.45 28.63
N ARG A 614 9.68 28.25 29.60
CA ARG A 614 10.53 29.10 30.45
C ARG A 614 11.07 28.39 31.70
N SER A 615 10.72 27.11 31.91
CA SER A 615 11.22 26.33 33.03
C SER A 615 11.08 24.83 32.79
N TRP A 616 11.92 24.04 33.47
CA TRP A 616 11.84 22.58 33.45
C TRP A 616 10.47 22.06 33.93
N ARG A 617 9.91 22.72 34.95
CA ARG A 617 8.62 22.35 35.52
C ARG A 617 7.52 22.40 34.46
N GLU A 618 7.48 23.44 33.64
CA GLU A 618 6.48 23.57 32.57
C GLU A 618 6.62 22.50 31.50
N LEU A 619 7.85 22.20 31.07
CA LEU A 619 8.12 21.12 30.13
C LEU A 619 7.61 19.78 30.67
N SER A 620 7.96 19.45 31.92
CA SER A 620 7.56 18.19 32.56
C SER A 620 6.04 18.06 32.66
N PHE A 621 5.32 19.12 33.06
CA PHE A 621 3.85 19.10 33.11
C PHE A 621 3.21 19.08 31.72
N GLN A 622 3.80 19.69 30.69
CA GLN A 622 3.28 19.62 29.33
C GLN A 622 3.32 18.19 28.80
N VAL A 623 4.42 17.46 29.02
CA VAL A 623 4.56 16.05 28.63
C VAL A 623 3.56 15.18 29.40
N GLY A 624 3.38 15.40 30.70
CA GLY A 624 2.33 14.72 31.47
C GLY A 624 0.92 15.06 30.98
N GLY A 625 0.71 16.29 30.51
CA GLY A 625 -0.54 16.75 29.91
C GLY A 625 -0.92 15.97 28.66
N TRP A 626 0.04 15.46 27.87
CA TRP A 626 -0.25 14.62 26.70
C TRP A 626 -0.95 13.31 27.04
N LEU A 627 -0.92 12.86 28.30
CA LEU A 627 -1.68 11.70 28.76
C LEU A 627 -3.20 11.95 28.83
N SER A 628 -3.65 13.22 28.73
CA SER A 628 -5.09 13.54 28.76
C SER A 628 -5.82 13.08 27.49
N ASP A 629 -5.12 13.09 26.35
CA ASP A 629 -5.72 12.89 25.03
C ASP A 629 -5.22 11.60 24.38
N GLU A 630 -6.01 11.00 23.49
CA GLU A 630 -5.63 9.74 22.84
C GLU A 630 -4.40 9.87 21.94
N SER A 631 -4.32 10.92 21.13
CA SER A 631 -3.17 11.18 20.26
C SER A 631 -1.88 11.33 21.05
N GLY A 632 -1.91 12.05 22.18
CA GLY A 632 -0.76 12.21 23.07
C GLY A 632 -0.36 10.96 23.83
N ARG A 633 -1.32 10.13 24.25
CA ARG A 633 -1.02 8.80 24.84
C ARG A 633 -0.35 7.88 23.84
N THR A 634 -0.94 7.74 22.65
CA THR A 634 -0.36 6.91 21.58
C THR A 634 1.06 7.38 21.26
N TYR A 635 1.25 8.70 21.10
CA TYR A 635 2.57 9.29 20.90
C TYR A 635 3.56 8.87 22.00
N LEU A 636 3.23 9.09 23.28
CA LEU A 636 4.12 8.74 24.38
C LEU A 636 4.42 7.23 24.45
N HIS A 637 3.45 6.37 24.15
CA HIS A 637 3.68 4.92 24.06
C HIS A 637 4.64 4.55 22.92
N ASP A 638 4.51 5.20 21.76
CA ASP A 638 5.37 4.99 20.60
C ASP A 638 6.81 5.48 20.83
N GLN A 639 6.98 6.45 21.73
CA GLN A 639 8.28 6.93 22.17
C GLN A 639 9.01 5.96 23.12
N LEU A 640 8.33 4.98 23.72
CA LEU A 640 8.93 4.02 24.65
C LEU A 640 9.49 2.78 23.94
N PHE A 641 10.68 2.34 24.38
CA PHE A 641 11.41 1.22 23.81
C PHE A 641 12.30 0.52 24.85
N GLY A 642 12.83 -0.64 24.49
CA GLY A 642 13.77 -1.39 25.33
C GLY A 642 13.10 -2.19 26.45
N PRO A 643 13.89 -2.85 27.30
CA PRO A 643 13.39 -3.80 28.30
C PRO A 643 12.48 -3.17 29.37
N SER A 644 12.65 -1.88 29.66
CA SER A 644 11.81 -1.12 30.60
C SER A 644 10.50 -0.62 29.99
N LYS A 645 10.22 -0.91 28.71
CA LYS A 645 9.02 -0.44 28.00
C LYS A 645 7.75 -0.86 28.71
N SER A 646 7.62 -2.12 29.12
CA SER A 646 6.42 -2.64 29.79
C SER A 646 6.15 -1.91 31.11
N GLU A 647 7.19 -1.69 31.91
CA GLU A 647 7.11 -0.94 33.17
C GLU A 647 6.76 0.53 32.93
N ALA A 648 7.35 1.15 31.90
CA ALA A 648 7.07 2.53 31.54
C ALA A 648 5.61 2.70 31.06
N ILE A 649 5.11 1.77 30.24
CA ILE A 649 3.70 1.72 29.81
C ILE A 649 2.79 1.59 31.04
N ALA A 650 3.13 0.71 31.98
CA ALA A 650 2.37 0.54 33.21
C ALA A 650 2.32 1.84 34.02
N PHE A 651 3.45 2.54 34.19
CA PHE A 651 3.52 3.83 34.88
C PHE A 651 2.68 4.92 34.19
N LEU A 652 2.75 5.04 32.85
CA LEU A 652 1.95 6.02 32.10
C LEU A 652 0.45 5.72 32.24
N ASN A 653 0.06 4.45 32.18
CA ASN A 653 -1.33 4.01 32.38
C ASN A 653 -1.82 4.29 33.81
N GLU A 654 -0.98 4.06 34.82
CA GLU A 654 -1.31 4.35 36.21
C GLU A 654 -1.45 5.86 36.46
N THR A 655 -0.56 6.65 35.87
CA THR A 655 -0.62 8.12 35.90
C THR A 655 -1.90 8.65 35.26
N GLN A 656 -2.38 8.02 34.18
CA GLN A 656 -3.65 8.38 33.57
C GLN A 656 -4.82 8.21 34.56
N LEU A 657 -4.82 7.13 35.33
CA LEU A 657 -5.85 6.85 36.34
C LEU A 657 -5.68 7.72 37.58
N THR A 658 -4.44 8.08 37.90
CA THR A 658 -4.07 8.87 39.08
C THR A 658 -3.12 10.00 38.67
N PRO A 659 -3.64 11.12 38.13
CA PRO A 659 -2.80 12.21 37.60
C PRO A 659 -1.84 12.82 38.62
N SER A 660 -2.12 12.68 39.92
CA SER A 660 -1.24 13.15 41.00
C SER A 660 0.10 12.40 41.09
N LEU A 661 0.25 11.27 40.39
CA LEU A 661 1.53 10.56 40.27
C LEU A 661 2.53 11.32 39.38
N TRP A 662 2.05 12.23 38.53
CA TRP A 662 2.90 13.08 37.71
C TRP A 662 3.28 14.36 38.45
N GLY A 663 4.57 14.69 38.44
CA GLY A 663 5.14 15.88 39.06
C GLY A 663 6.30 16.45 38.24
N ALA A 664 6.92 17.51 38.76
CA ALA A 664 8.03 18.18 38.08
C ALA A 664 9.21 17.22 37.79
N ASP A 665 9.41 16.23 38.66
CA ASP A 665 10.51 15.26 38.58
C ASP A 665 10.15 13.97 37.83
N SER A 666 8.92 13.86 37.30
CA SER A 666 8.48 12.69 36.51
C SER A 666 9.26 12.54 35.20
N CYS A 667 9.74 13.66 34.66
CA CYS A 667 10.71 13.69 33.58
C CYS A 667 12.06 14.20 34.07
N ARG A 668 13.13 13.72 33.45
CA ARG A 668 14.48 14.26 33.62
C ARG A 668 15.14 14.60 32.28
N PHE A 669 15.95 15.65 32.28
CA PHE A 669 16.81 16.01 31.16
C PHE A 669 18.16 15.29 31.31
N VAL A 670 18.55 14.52 30.29
CA VAL A 670 19.88 13.91 30.22
C VAL A 670 20.66 14.59 29.11
N GLY A 671 21.51 15.55 29.49
CA GLY A 671 22.36 16.30 28.56
C GLY A 671 23.46 15.42 27.94
N SER A 672 23.73 15.65 26.66
CA SER A 672 24.83 15.02 25.94
C SER A 672 26.17 15.67 26.30
N THR A 673 27.25 14.88 26.31
CA THR A 673 28.59 15.29 26.78
C THR A 673 29.63 15.40 25.66
N GLY A 674 29.21 15.27 24.40
CA GLY A 674 30.06 15.40 23.23
C GLY A 674 30.57 16.85 23.03
N PRO A 675 31.69 17.02 22.31
CA PRO A 675 32.39 18.30 22.16
C PRO A 675 31.67 19.33 21.29
N ASN A 676 30.74 18.90 20.43
CA ASN A 676 30.00 19.76 19.51
C ASN A 676 28.59 19.18 19.23
N PHE A 677 27.75 19.95 18.54
CA PHE A 677 26.38 19.57 18.20
C PHE A 677 26.32 18.28 17.39
N GLU A 678 27.19 18.12 16.38
CA GLU A 678 27.20 16.93 15.51
C GLU A 678 27.50 15.66 16.32
N SER A 679 28.49 15.68 17.22
CA SER A 679 28.82 14.54 18.10
C SER A 679 27.70 14.24 19.10
N ASN A 680 27.09 15.27 19.67
CA ASN A 680 25.95 15.12 20.57
C ASN A 680 24.75 14.48 19.85
N LEU A 681 24.44 14.97 18.64
CA LEU A 681 23.36 14.44 17.82
C LEU A 681 23.65 13.02 17.34
N ALA A 682 24.89 12.71 16.96
CA ALA A 682 25.31 11.35 16.58
C ALA A 682 25.09 10.36 17.73
N GLY A 683 25.39 10.75 18.97
CA GLY A 683 25.06 9.95 20.16
C GLY A 683 23.56 9.67 20.30
N LEU A 684 22.71 10.69 20.10
CA LEU A 684 21.26 10.55 20.15
C LEU A 684 20.71 9.69 19.00
N VAL A 685 21.25 9.85 17.78
CA VAL A 685 20.89 9.06 16.60
C VAL A 685 21.30 7.61 16.78
N ARG A 686 22.51 7.33 17.25
CA ARG A 686 22.98 5.96 17.53
C ARG A 686 22.08 5.26 18.53
N GLN A 687 21.75 5.92 19.64
CA GLN A 687 20.84 5.36 20.64
C GLN A 687 19.42 5.15 20.08
N LYS A 688 18.92 6.07 19.23
CA LYS A 688 17.64 5.87 18.53
C LYS A 688 17.71 4.66 17.59
N ALA A 689 18.79 4.53 16.83
CA ALA A 689 18.94 3.48 15.83
C ALA A 689 19.01 2.10 16.51
N LEU A 690 19.78 1.95 17.60
CA LEU A 690 19.79 0.75 18.43
C LEU A 690 18.40 0.48 19.05
N SER A 691 17.68 1.52 19.45
CA SER A 691 16.32 1.38 20.03
C SER A 691 15.23 0.91 19.07
N SER A 692 15.43 1.07 17.77
CA SER A 692 14.44 0.70 16.73
C SER A 692 14.42 -0.80 16.46
N PHE A 693 15.44 -1.51 16.92
CA PHE A 693 15.62 -2.94 16.67
C PHE A 693 15.69 -3.68 18.01
N PRO A 694 14.66 -4.47 18.37
CA PRO A 694 14.58 -5.17 19.65
C PRO A 694 15.85 -5.97 19.99
N PHE A 695 16.49 -6.57 18.99
CA PHE A 695 17.71 -7.36 19.12
C PHE A 695 18.96 -6.59 19.60
N PHE A 696 19.04 -5.25 19.43
CA PHE A 696 20.18 -4.45 19.90
C PHE A 696 20.08 -4.00 21.36
N ASN A 697 18.91 -4.08 21.99
CA ASN A 697 18.66 -3.47 23.31
C ASN A 697 19.01 -4.37 24.50
N GLY A 698 19.85 -5.39 24.30
CA GLY A 698 20.15 -6.35 25.38
C GLY A 698 18.97 -7.24 25.76
N GLU A 699 17.90 -7.26 24.96
CA GLU A 699 17.11 -8.46 24.70
C GLU A 699 17.98 -9.45 23.91
N ALA A 700 19.18 -9.75 24.42
CA ALA A 700 20.02 -10.82 23.94
C ALA A 700 19.26 -12.11 24.25
N ARG A 701 18.34 -12.44 23.35
CA ARG A 701 17.92 -13.81 23.14
C ARG A 701 19.20 -14.61 23.07
N SER A 702 19.28 -15.66 23.89
CA SER A 702 20.38 -16.60 23.74
C SER A 702 20.50 -16.96 22.26
N VAL A 703 21.68 -17.25 21.73
CA VAL A 703 21.82 -17.71 20.34
C VAL A 703 20.92 -18.95 20.07
N ALA A 704 20.46 -19.63 21.13
CA ALA A 704 19.44 -20.68 21.11
C ALA A 704 17.97 -20.22 20.88
N ASP A 705 17.67 -18.93 21.05
CA ASP A 705 16.34 -18.27 21.02
C ASP A 705 16.16 -17.30 19.83
N LEU A 706 17.15 -17.20 18.92
CA LEU A 706 16.89 -16.72 17.56
C LEU A 706 15.69 -17.51 17.03
N PRO A 707 14.77 -16.91 16.24
CA PRO A 707 13.77 -17.71 15.56
C PRO A 707 14.54 -18.75 14.75
N SER A 708 14.55 -20.00 15.24
CA SER A 708 14.91 -21.10 14.40
C SER A 708 14.08 -20.93 13.15
N SER A 709 14.66 -21.19 11.97
CA SER A 709 13.90 -21.15 10.72
C SER A 709 12.53 -21.85 10.87
N ALA A 710 12.45 -22.88 11.74
CA ALA A 710 11.24 -23.55 12.19
C ALA A 710 10.15 -22.67 12.83
N ASN A 711 10.47 -21.65 13.65
CA ASN A 711 9.45 -20.80 14.28
C ASN A 711 8.82 -19.78 13.31
N ALA A 712 9.62 -19.12 12.48
CA ALA A 712 9.11 -18.26 11.40
C ALA A 712 8.26 -19.09 10.41
N SER A 713 8.73 -20.30 10.12
CA SER A 713 8.04 -21.34 9.34
C SER A 713 6.67 -21.74 9.94
N ILE A 714 6.59 -21.95 11.26
CA ILE A 714 5.32 -22.25 11.94
C ILE A 714 4.38 -21.04 11.89
N LEU A 715 4.89 -19.83 12.10
CA LEU A 715 4.08 -18.62 12.04
C LEU A 715 3.50 -18.39 10.64
N ALA A 716 4.33 -18.55 9.59
CA ALA A 716 3.89 -18.49 8.20
C ALA A 716 2.85 -19.56 7.88
N MET A 717 3.05 -20.80 8.36
CA MET A 717 2.06 -21.87 8.20
C MET A 717 0.72 -21.51 8.82
N LEU A 718 0.72 -21.00 10.07
CA LEU A 718 -0.51 -20.62 10.76
C LEU A 718 -1.23 -19.49 10.02
N ASN A 719 -0.50 -18.48 9.55
CA ASN A 719 -1.06 -17.39 8.75
C ASN A 719 -1.64 -17.89 7.42
N ALA A 720 -0.92 -18.74 6.70
CA ALA A 720 -1.38 -19.35 5.45
C ALA A 720 -2.67 -20.14 5.66
N ARG A 721 -2.73 -20.96 6.71
CA ARG A 721 -3.91 -21.77 7.07
C ARG A 721 -5.10 -20.91 7.47
N ILE A 722 -4.89 -19.84 8.24
CA ILE A 722 -5.94 -18.86 8.57
C ILE A 722 -6.49 -18.24 7.28
N THR A 723 -5.63 -17.78 6.38
CA THR A 723 -6.03 -17.20 5.08
C THR A 723 -6.77 -18.23 4.20
N GLY A 724 -6.29 -19.47 4.14
CA GLY A 724 -6.94 -20.55 3.42
C GLY A 724 -8.35 -20.83 3.95
N LEU A 725 -8.51 -20.95 5.26
CA LEU A 725 -9.81 -21.13 5.91
C LEU A 725 -10.76 -19.95 5.64
N ASN A 726 -10.26 -18.71 5.69
CA ASN A 726 -11.03 -17.51 5.37
C ASN A 726 -11.53 -17.52 3.93
N SER A 727 -10.66 -17.85 2.97
CA SER A 727 -11.01 -17.89 1.55
C SER A 727 -12.11 -18.91 1.25
N VAL A 728 -12.06 -20.07 1.90
CA VAL A 728 -13.08 -21.11 1.74
C VAL A 728 -14.38 -20.71 2.42
N PHE A 729 -14.31 -20.11 3.60
CA PHE A 729 -15.48 -19.60 4.29
C PHE A 729 -16.22 -18.55 3.46
N ALA A 730 -15.50 -17.60 2.85
CA ALA A 730 -16.05 -16.59 1.95
C ALA A 730 -16.70 -17.21 0.70
N LYS A 731 -16.03 -18.17 0.05
CA LYS A 731 -16.58 -18.92 -1.10
C LYS A 731 -17.86 -19.68 -0.75
N LEU A 732 -17.94 -20.23 0.45
CA LEU A 732 -19.15 -20.91 0.94
C LEU A 732 -20.23 -19.93 1.40
N SER A 733 -19.97 -18.63 1.43
CA SER A 733 -20.86 -17.60 2.01
C SER A 733 -21.09 -16.40 1.07
N PRO A 734 -21.36 -16.61 -0.23
CA PRO A 734 -21.41 -15.51 -1.22
C PRO A 734 -22.54 -14.50 -0.98
N SER A 735 -23.56 -14.89 -0.20
CA SER A 735 -24.70 -14.05 0.14
C SER A 735 -24.51 -13.24 1.44
N LEU A 736 -23.36 -13.39 2.12
CA LEU A 736 -23.01 -12.65 3.32
C LEU A 736 -22.34 -11.32 2.94
N MET A 737 -23.11 -10.23 2.94
CA MET A 737 -22.66 -8.86 2.62
C MET A 737 -23.10 -7.84 3.68
N PRO A 738 -22.42 -6.68 3.82
CA PRO A 738 -22.89 -5.60 4.68
C PRO A 738 -24.37 -5.26 4.42
N LEU A 739 -25.14 -4.93 5.47
CA LEU A 739 -26.57 -4.60 5.33
C LEU A 739 -26.79 -3.47 4.30
N ARG A 740 -25.92 -2.46 4.32
CA ARG A 740 -26.00 -1.34 3.39
C ARG A 740 -25.94 -1.80 1.94
N ASP A 741 -25.00 -2.67 1.60
CA ASP A 741 -24.83 -3.22 0.24
C ASP A 741 -26.03 -4.05 -0.18
N TYR A 742 -26.58 -4.85 0.74
CA TYR A 742 -27.82 -5.59 0.49
C TYR A 742 -28.99 -4.64 0.19
N VAL A 743 -29.16 -3.59 1.01
CA VAL A 743 -30.22 -2.59 0.82
C VAL A 743 -30.02 -1.81 -0.46
N GLN A 744 -28.79 -1.41 -0.80
CA GLN A 744 -28.45 -0.71 -2.04
C GLN A 744 -28.79 -1.57 -3.26
N LYS A 745 -28.40 -2.84 -3.25
CA LYS A 745 -28.68 -3.78 -4.33
C LYS A 745 -30.17 -4.02 -4.55
N GLU A 746 -30.92 -4.32 -3.49
CA GLU A 746 -32.37 -4.55 -3.60
C GLU A 746 -33.13 -3.25 -3.92
N THR A 747 -32.70 -2.11 -3.38
CA THR A 747 -33.28 -0.80 -3.71
C THR A 747 -33.02 -0.41 -5.15
N SER A 748 -31.80 -0.62 -5.66
CA SER A 748 -31.46 -0.40 -7.07
C SER A 748 -32.33 -1.26 -7.99
N LYS A 749 -32.51 -2.54 -7.65
CA LYS A 749 -33.39 -3.45 -8.39
C LYS A 749 -34.84 -2.97 -8.40
N LEU A 750 -35.40 -2.59 -7.26
CA LEU A 750 -36.79 -2.09 -7.13
C LEU A 750 -36.99 -0.76 -7.87
N LEU A 751 -36.07 0.19 -7.68
CA LEU A 751 -36.10 1.51 -8.29
C LEU A 751 -36.02 1.42 -9.81
N ASN A 752 -35.03 0.70 -10.34
CA ASN A 752 -34.79 0.62 -11.76
C ASN A 752 -35.88 -0.19 -12.50
N ALA A 753 -36.43 -1.24 -11.86
CA ALA A 753 -37.60 -1.93 -12.41
C ALA A 753 -38.82 -0.99 -12.52
N TYR A 754 -39.05 -0.14 -11.52
CA TYR A 754 -40.10 0.87 -11.55
C TYR A 754 -39.85 1.91 -12.65
N LEU A 755 -38.65 2.48 -12.71
CA LEU A 755 -38.27 3.49 -13.72
C LEU A 755 -38.41 2.95 -15.15
N GLN A 756 -37.96 1.72 -15.40
CA GLN A 756 -38.14 1.04 -16.69
C GLN A 756 -39.63 0.86 -17.02
N SER A 757 -40.45 0.41 -16.06
CA SER A 757 -41.90 0.25 -16.27
C SER A 757 -42.63 1.57 -16.52
N ALA A 758 -42.05 2.69 -16.07
CA ALA A 758 -42.57 4.04 -16.24
C ALA A 758 -41.97 4.78 -17.46
N GLY A 759 -41.17 4.09 -18.28
CA GLY A 759 -40.63 4.62 -19.54
C GLY A 759 -39.28 5.35 -19.43
N TYR A 760 -38.58 5.27 -18.30
CA TYR A 760 -37.22 5.80 -18.14
C TYR A 760 -36.18 4.71 -18.42
N ALA A 761 -35.34 4.92 -19.45
CA ALA A 761 -34.38 3.91 -19.93
C ALA A 761 -33.02 3.93 -19.19
N GLY A 762 -32.74 4.97 -18.39
CA GLY A 762 -31.48 5.09 -17.66
C GLY A 762 -31.45 4.21 -16.40
N HIS A 763 -30.25 3.80 -15.99
CA HIS A 763 -30.02 3.18 -14.68
C HIS A 763 -29.72 4.26 -13.65
N VAL A 764 -30.34 4.18 -12.47
CA VAL A 764 -30.15 5.11 -11.35
C VAL A 764 -29.63 4.34 -10.15
N ASP A 765 -28.47 4.75 -9.65
CA ASP A 765 -27.93 4.26 -8.39
C ASP A 765 -28.66 4.96 -7.22
N PRO A 766 -29.32 4.22 -6.31
CA PRO A 766 -30.02 4.82 -5.16
C PRO A 766 -29.12 5.61 -4.20
N ASP A 767 -27.80 5.39 -4.21
CA ASP A 767 -26.85 6.19 -3.41
C ASP A 767 -26.60 7.58 -4.00
N THR A 768 -26.89 7.76 -5.28
CA THR A 768 -26.73 9.05 -5.97
C THR A 768 -28.00 9.89 -5.98
N LEU A 769 -29.11 9.35 -5.48
CA LEU A 769 -30.42 9.98 -5.42
C LEU A 769 -30.74 10.41 -3.99
N TYR A 770 -30.78 11.71 -3.74
CA TYR A 770 -30.99 12.29 -2.41
C TYR A 770 -32.35 12.96 -2.30
N LEU A 771 -32.96 12.86 -1.12
CA LEU A 771 -34.22 13.50 -0.76
C LEU A 771 -33.97 14.56 0.32
N GLY A 772 -34.41 15.78 0.06
CA GLY A 772 -34.60 16.82 1.08
C GLY A 772 -36.01 16.75 1.63
N LEU A 773 -36.15 16.44 2.93
CA LEU A 773 -37.44 16.25 3.58
C LEU A 773 -37.79 17.48 4.42
N GLY A 774 -38.67 18.34 3.91
CA GLY A 774 -39.15 19.51 4.66
C GLY A 774 -38.15 20.65 4.77
N ILE A 775 -37.07 20.60 3.99
CA ILE A 775 -36.06 21.64 3.88
C ILE A 775 -36.27 22.47 2.59
N PRO A 776 -35.88 23.76 2.56
CA PRO A 776 -35.97 24.57 1.34
C PRO A 776 -35.13 24.01 0.19
N TYR A 777 -35.61 24.21 -1.04
CA TYR A 777 -34.81 23.90 -2.22
C TYR A 777 -33.52 24.72 -2.26
N THR A 778 -32.39 24.07 -2.53
CA THR A 778 -31.08 24.71 -2.67
C THR A 778 -30.46 24.30 -4.01
N GLU A 779 -30.01 25.25 -4.81
CA GLU A 779 -29.41 24.97 -6.13
C GLU A 779 -28.07 24.21 -6.03
N THR A 780 -27.33 24.42 -4.93
CA THR A 780 -26.06 23.75 -4.63
C THR A 780 -26.14 22.99 -3.30
N PRO A 781 -26.83 21.84 -3.26
CA PRO A 781 -26.95 21.03 -2.04
C PRO A 781 -25.60 20.47 -1.58
N ASP A 782 -25.36 20.43 -0.26
CA ASP A 782 -24.26 19.66 0.32
C ASP A 782 -24.67 18.20 0.47
N PHE A 783 -23.84 17.28 0.00
CA PHE A 783 -24.05 15.83 0.11
C PHE A 783 -23.17 15.18 1.20
N GLY A 784 -22.46 15.98 2.00
CA GLY A 784 -21.61 15.51 3.09
C GLY A 784 -22.38 14.89 4.28
N GLU A 785 -21.65 14.23 5.20
CA GLU A 785 -22.23 13.51 6.35
C GLU A 785 -23.08 14.40 7.28
N SER A 786 -22.79 15.70 7.34
CA SER A 786 -23.55 16.69 8.11
C SER A 786 -24.79 17.24 7.38
N SER A 787 -25.07 16.77 6.16
CA SER A 787 -26.22 17.22 5.38
C SER A 787 -27.53 16.71 5.96
N ASP A 788 -28.57 17.53 5.86
CA ASP A 788 -29.96 17.14 6.14
C ASP A 788 -30.56 16.31 4.99
N LEU A 789 -29.85 16.16 3.88
CA LEU A 789 -30.23 15.26 2.80
C LEU A 789 -30.03 13.80 3.18
N ARG A 790 -30.89 12.93 2.67
CA ARG A 790 -30.81 11.49 2.86
C ARG A 790 -30.81 10.79 1.51
N SER A 791 -29.85 9.89 1.30
CA SER A 791 -29.87 9.03 0.11
C SER A 791 -31.09 8.10 0.15
N LEU A 792 -31.54 7.63 -1.01
CA LEU A 792 -32.64 6.68 -1.05
C LEU A 792 -32.29 5.37 -0.32
N THR A 793 -31.02 4.92 -0.40
CA THR A 793 -30.53 3.75 0.33
C THR A 793 -30.65 3.94 1.85
N ASP A 794 -30.25 5.10 2.38
CA ASP A 794 -30.33 5.36 3.82
C ASP A 794 -31.78 5.40 4.32
N LEU A 795 -32.69 5.98 3.53
CA LEU A 795 -34.13 6.00 3.85
C LEU A 795 -34.75 4.61 3.81
N MET A 796 -34.34 3.76 2.86
CA MET A 796 -34.78 2.36 2.77
C MET A 796 -34.21 1.49 3.91
N MET A 797 -33.01 1.81 4.38
CA MET A 797 -32.32 1.09 5.45
C MET A 797 -32.86 1.43 6.84
N HIS A 798 -33.04 2.72 7.15
CA HIS A 798 -33.43 3.17 8.49
C HIS A 798 -34.93 3.45 8.62
N GLY A 799 -35.64 3.65 7.51
CA GLY A 799 -37.01 4.11 7.50
C GLY A 799 -37.13 5.60 7.83
N SER A 800 -38.31 6.17 7.56
CA SER A 800 -38.68 7.54 7.95
C SER A 800 -40.17 7.57 8.27
N ASP A 801 -40.55 8.38 9.26
CA ASP A 801 -41.96 8.64 9.54
C ASP A 801 -42.55 9.47 8.39
N ASP A 802 -43.48 8.85 7.66
CA ASP A 802 -44.38 9.42 6.64
C ASP A 802 -43.75 10.56 5.81
N ILE A 803 -42.96 10.18 4.80
CA ILE A 803 -42.28 11.14 3.90
C ILE A 803 -43.29 12.12 3.28
N LYS A 804 -44.53 11.67 3.04
CA LYS A 804 -45.62 12.52 2.51
C LYS A 804 -46.03 13.64 3.45
N ARG A 805 -45.73 13.56 4.75
CA ARG A 805 -45.93 14.66 5.70
C ARG A 805 -45.15 15.92 5.29
N TYR A 806 -44.04 15.74 4.57
CA TYR A 806 -43.22 16.82 4.04
C TYR A 806 -43.65 17.30 2.66
N SER A 807 -44.66 16.66 2.02
CA SER A 807 -45.21 17.13 0.75
C SER A 807 -45.94 18.48 0.94
N PRO A 808 -45.69 19.53 0.12
CA PRO A 808 -44.96 19.52 -1.16
C PRO A 808 -43.45 19.85 -1.09
N HIS A 809 -42.86 20.00 0.10
CA HIS A 809 -41.46 20.35 0.35
C HIS A 809 -40.48 19.16 0.26
N ILE A 810 -40.75 18.20 -0.64
CA ILE A 810 -39.82 17.11 -0.94
C ILE A 810 -39.06 17.50 -2.19
N HIS A 811 -37.75 17.66 -2.06
CA HIS A 811 -36.87 17.98 -3.17
C HIS A 811 -35.96 16.81 -3.49
N LEU A 812 -35.82 16.49 -4.79
CA LEU A 812 -34.92 15.47 -5.29
C LEU A 812 -33.63 16.10 -5.76
N TYR A 813 -32.52 15.48 -5.42
CA TYR A 813 -31.19 15.91 -5.82
C TYR A 813 -30.41 14.71 -6.37
N SER A 814 -29.46 15.00 -7.25
CA SER A 814 -28.50 14.02 -7.72
C SER A 814 -27.08 14.49 -7.43
N SER A 815 -26.28 13.62 -6.81
CA SER A 815 -24.86 13.90 -6.56
C SER A 815 -23.97 13.71 -7.78
N VAL A 816 -24.49 13.11 -8.86
CA VAL A 816 -23.77 12.84 -10.13
C VAL A 816 -24.37 13.59 -11.32
N GLY A 817 -25.21 14.59 -11.06
CA GLY A 817 -25.79 15.44 -12.10
C GLY A 817 -26.94 14.80 -12.91
N LEU A 818 -27.63 13.78 -12.37
CA LEU A 818 -28.83 13.25 -13.02
C LEU A 818 -29.93 14.31 -13.07
N ASP A 819 -30.57 14.44 -14.23
CA ASP A 819 -31.72 15.32 -14.42
C ASP A 819 -32.99 14.72 -13.77
N VAL A 820 -33.17 15.02 -12.49
CA VAL A 820 -34.30 14.54 -11.67
C VAL A 820 -35.66 15.04 -12.18
N THR A 821 -35.70 16.06 -13.05
CA THR A 821 -36.95 16.59 -13.62
C THR A 821 -37.57 15.64 -14.63
N ARG A 822 -36.78 14.71 -15.18
CA ARG A 822 -37.24 13.68 -16.12
C ARG A 822 -37.88 12.48 -15.44
N PHE A 823 -37.88 12.42 -14.11
CA PHE A 823 -38.44 11.29 -13.39
C PHE A 823 -39.97 11.26 -13.40
N PRO A 824 -40.59 10.07 -13.34
CA PRO A 824 -42.03 9.93 -13.31
C PRO A 824 -42.66 10.71 -12.13
N SER A 825 -43.77 11.40 -12.37
CA SER A 825 -44.47 12.20 -11.35
C SER A 825 -44.95 11.39 -10.12
N LYS A 826 -45.05 10.06 -10.26
CA LYS A 826 -45.42 9.14 -9.17
C LYS A 826 -44.20 8.59 -8.39
N LEU A 827 -42.96 8.96 -8.72
CA LEU A 827 -41.75 8.43 -8.07
C LEU A 827 -41.76 8.68 -6.55
N ILE A 828 -42.12 9.88 -6.10
CA ILE A 828 -42.23 10.21 -4.66
C ILE A 828 -43.25 9.30 -3.97
N SER A 829 -44.38 9.02 -4.62
CA SER A 829 -45.40 8.11 -4.08
C SER A 829 -44.96 6.64 -4.03
N PHE A 830 -44.14 6.22 -4.99
CA PHE A 830 -43.50 4.91 -5.01
C PHE A 830 -42.49 4.78 -3.86
N MET A 831 -41.57 5.75 -3.72
CA MET A 831 -40.55 5.76 -2.67
C MET A 831 -41.19 5.77 -1.27
N ASP A 832 -42.22 6.61 -1.04
CA ASP A 832 -42.98 6.60 0.22
C ASP A 832 -43.57 5.22 0.54
N LYS A 833 -44.15 4.55 -0.45
CA LYS A 833 -44.71 3.21 -0.25
C LYS A 833 -43.62 2.19 0.06
N GLN A 834 -42.52 2.19 -0.70
CA GLN A 834 -41.40 1.25 -0.49
C GLN A 834 -40.73 1.46 0.87
N ILE A 835 -40.46 2.71 1.25
CA ILE A 835 -39.84 3.05 2.53
C ILE A 835 -40.75 2.64 3.69
N ARG A 836 -42.09 2.69 3.55
CA ARG A 836 -43.00 2.22 4.60
C ARG A 836 -43.17 0.69 4.63
N GLU A 837 -43.24 0.02 3.50
CA GLU A 837 -43.74 -1.37 3.40
C GLU A 837 -42.66 -2.44 3.16
N ALA A 838 -41.50 -2.12 2.57
CA ALA A 838 -40.57 -3.14 2.05
C ALA A 838 -39.71 -3.87 3.10
N ASP A 839 -39.49 -3.24 4.27
CA ASP A 839 -38.67 -3.75 5.40
C ASP A 839 -37.47 -4.63 4.99
N LEU A 840 -36.56 -4.05 4.21
CA LEU A 840 -35.43 -4.77 3.63
C LEU A 840 -34.46 -5.32 4.70
N ALA A 841 -34.37 -4.66 5.86
CA ALA A 841 -33.64 -5.15 7.01
C ALA A 841 -34.24 -6.46 7.54
N ALA A 842 -35.55 -6.53 7.77
CA ALA A 842 -36.20 -7.77 8.20
C ALA A 842 -36.08 -8.90 7.18
N HIS A 843 -36.18 -8.59 5.88
CA HIS A 843 -35.93 -9.57 4.83
C HIS A 843 -34.50 -10.10 4.87
N TYR A 844 -33.51 -9.23 5.03
CA TYR A 844 -32.12 -9.67 5.11
C TYR A 844 -31.85 -10.48 6.37
N MET A 845 -32.43 -10.10 7.51
CA MET A 845 -32.33 -10.87 8.76
C MET A 845 -32.88 -12.29 8.60
N ASN A 846 -34.05 -12.43 7.97
CA ASN A 846 -34.64 -13.74 7.68
C ASN A 846 -33.76 -14.56 6.74
N HIS A 847 -33.19 -13.91 5.72
CA HIS A 847 -32.24 -14.53 4.80
C HIS A 847 -30.97 -15.00 5.53
N LEU A 848 -30.40 -14.18 6.41
CA LEU A 848 -29.24 -14.56 7.23
C LEU A 848 -29.56 -15.76 8.15
N ASN A 849 -30.75 -15.76 8.76
CA ASN A 849 -31.21 -16.86 9.58
C ASN A 849 -31.35 -18.17 8.76
N SER A 850 -32.03 -18.13 7.61
CA SER A 850 -32.24 -19.33 6.80
C SER A 850 -30.96 -19.85 6.15
N GLU A 851 -30.09 -18.96 5.68
CA GLU A 851 -28.89 -19.35 4.93
C GLU A 851 -27.72 -19.75 5.83
N PHE A 852 -27.54 -19.13 7.00
CA PHE A 852 -26.34 -19.33 7.82
C PHE A 852 -26.60 -20.10 9.12
N LEU A 853 -27.80 -19.95 9.69
CA LEU A 853 -28.09 -20.42 11.06
C LEU A 853 -28.94 -21.68 11.13
N GLU A 854 -29.81 -21.89 10.16
CA GLU A 854 -30.64 -23.08 10.15
C GLU A 854 -29.79 -24.35 10.08
N ARG A 855 -29.92 -25.20 11.12
CA ARG A 855 -29.24 -26.51 11.21
C ARG A 855 -29.54 -27.44 10.02
N LYS A 856 -30.63 -27.17 9.30
CA LYS A 856 -31.05 -27.91 8.10
C LYS A 856 -30.27 -27.50 6.85
N ASN A 857 -29.58 -26.35 6.86
CA ASN A 857 -28.77 -25.93 5.72
C ASN A 857 -27.56 -26.88 5.58
N PRO A 858 -27.30 -27.43 4.38
CA PRO A 858 -26.22 -28.40 4.18
C PRO A 858 -24.82 -27.82 4.45
N LEU A 859 -24.65 -26.49 4.39
CA LEU A 859 -23.37 -25.82 4.62
C LEU A 859 -23.15 -25.41 6.09
N HIS A 860 -24.17 -25.47 6.94
CA HIS A 860 -24.12 -25.00 8.33
C HIS A 860 -22.96 -25.65 9.12
N HIS A 861 -22.87 -26.98 9.10
CA HIS A 861 -21.84 -27.71 9.82
C HIS A 861 -20.42 -27.46 9.28
N ARG A 862 -20.28 -27.30 7.96
CA ARG A 862 -18.99 -27.04 7.32
C ARG A 862 -18.47 -25.63 7.62
N ARG A 863 -19.33 -24.61 7.55
CA ARG A 863 -18.99 -23.22 7.92
C ARG A 863 -18.58 -23.11 9.39
N LYS A 864 -19.29 -23.81 10.27
CA LYS A 864 -18.98 -23.92 11.70
C LYS A 864 -17.60 -24.54 11.95
N ALA A 865 -17.28 -25.64 11.27
CA ALA A 865 -15.98 -26.31 11.41
C ALA A 865 -14.81 -25.43 10.90
N LEU A 866 -14.99 -24.73 9.78
CA LEU A 866 -13.99 -23.80 9.23
C LEU A 866 -13.62 -22.68 10.21
N LEU A 867 -14.62 -22.00 10.78
CA LEU A 867 -14.37 -20.88 11.69
C LEU A 867 -13.84 -21.33 13.04
N GLY A 868 -14.31 -22.46 13.54
CA GLY A 868 -13.73 -23.07 14.72
C GLY A 868 -12.24 -23.37 14.52
N LYS A 869 -11.88 -24.06 13.42
CA LYS A 869 -10.49 -24.42 13.12
C LYS A 869 -9.61 -23.18 12.97
N ARG A 870 -10.17 -22.12 12.39
CA ARG A 870 -9.49 -20.84 12.27
C ARG A 870 -9.18 -20.24 13.65
N ILE A 871 -10.16 -20.14 14.55
CA ILE A 871 -9.95 -19.61 15.92
C ILE A 871 -8.86 -20.41 16.65
N GLN A 872 -8.82 -21.73 16.46
CA GLN A 872 -7.77 -22.59 17.02
C GLN A 872 -6.36 -22.19 16.52
N TYR A 873 -6.21 -21.94 15.21
CA TYR A 873 -4.94 -21.46 14.66
C TYR A 873 -4.58 -20.05 15.11
N GLU A 874 -5.55 -19.17 15.34
CA GLU A 874 -5.29 -17.84 15.90
C GLU A 874 -4.77 -17.90 17.32
N MET A 875 -5.39 -18.71 18.17
CA MET A 875 -4.92 -18.95 19.53
C MET A 875 -3.47 -19.47 19.51
N THR A 876 -3.17 -20.43 18.64
CA THR A 876 -1.81 -20.97 18.47
C THR A 876 -0.82 -19.90 17.99
N ARG A 877 -1.25 -19.07 17.03
CA ARG A 877 -0.44 -17.95 16.51
C ARG A 877 -0.13 -16.94 17.61
N GLY A 878 -1.13 -16.52 18.37
CA GLY A 878 -0.98 -15.59 19.49
C GLY A 878 -0.05 -16.12 20.57
N ALA A 879 -0.16 -17.40 20.91
CA ALA A 879 0.72 -18.06 21.87
C ALA A 879 2.19 -18.02 21.41
N LEU A 880 2.44 -18.31 20.13
CA LEU A 880 3.79 -18.28 19.55
C LEU A 880 4.38 -16.86 19.53
N VAL A 881 3.57 -15.86 19.16
CA VAL A 881 3.99 -14.46 19.18
C VAL A 881 4.34 -13.99 20.59
N MET A 882 3.48 -14.29 21.58
CA MET A 882 3.72 -13.93 22.98
C MET A 882 4.93 -14.64 23.59
N PHE A 883 5.15 -15.91 23.21
CA PHE A 883 6.37 -16.64 23.58
C PHE A 883 7.62 -15.97 23.01
N HIS A 884 7.61 -15.59 21.73
CA HIS A 884 8.71 -14.86 21.11
C HIS A 884 8.98 -13.50 21.75
N GLN A 885 7.93 -12.79 22.15
CA GLN A 885 8.06 -11.50 22.83
C GLN A 885 8.51 -11.63 24.30
N GLY A 886 8.75 -12.85 24.79
CA GLY A 886 9.18 -13.10 26.18
C GLY A 886 8.05 -12.99 27.20
N HIS A 887 6.80 -12.86 26.76
CA HIS A 887 5.63 -12.80 27.64
C HIS A 887 5.16 -14.16 28.14
N LEU A 888 5.58 -15.25 27.50
CA LEU A 888 5.34 -16.63 27.95
C LEU A 888 6.67 -17.38 28.09
N THR A 889 6.77 -18.23 29.12
CA THR A 889 7.86 -19.22 29.22
C THR A 889 7.60 -20.42 28.31
N LEU A 890 8.63 -21.21 28.00
CA LEU A 890 8.48 -22.42 27.16
C LEU A 890 7.47 -23.41 27.76
N ALA A 891 7.43 -23.55 29.09
CA ALA A 891 6.49 -24.41 29.79
C ALA A 891 5.04 -23.92 29.61
N GLN A 892 4.80 -22.61 29.76
CA GLN A 892 3.47 -22.01 29.55
C GLN A 892 3.03 -22.09 28.09
N TYR A 893 3.92 -21.80 27.14
CA TYR A 893 3.63 -21.93 25.71
C TYR A 893 3.25 -23.37 25.34
N THR A 894 3.99 -24.35 25.84
CA THR A 894 3.74 -25.78 25.59
C THR A 894 2.40 -26.22 26.16
N TRP A 895 2.12 -25.85 27.41
CA TRP A 895 0.83 -26.11 28.06
C TRP A 895 -0.33 -25.49 27.28
N LEU A 896 -0.20 -24.22 26.88
CA LEU A 896 -1.24 -23.50 26.16
C LEU A 896 -1.53 -24.15 24.80
N CYS A 897 -0.49 -24.53 24.05
CA CYS A 897 -0.64 -25.26 22.78
C CYS A 897 -1.35 -26.60 22.98
N GLN A 898 -1.00 -27.38 24.01
CA GLN A 898 -1.67 -28.64 24.33
C GLN A 898 -3.15 -28.43 24.68
N THR A 899 -3.48 -27.38 25.44
CA THR A 899 -4.88 -27.05 25.76
C THR A 899 -5.65 -26.62 24.50
N ILE A 900 -5.03 -25.86 23.59
CA ILE A 900 -5.65 -25.44 22.32
C ILE A 900 -5.88 -26.65 21.40
N ASP A 901 -4.90 -27.55 21.27
CA ASP A 901 -5.01 -28.77 20.47
C ASP A 901 -6.11 -29.70 21.01
N GLY A 902 -6.26 -29.76 22.33
CA GLY A 902 -7.32 -30.52 23.02
C GLY A 902 -8.75 -30.06 22.69
N LEU A 903 -8.94 -28.88 22.08
CA LEU A 903 -10.24 -28.44 21.60
C LEU A 903 -10.64 -29.06 20.25
N ALA A 904 -9.73 -29.77 19.56
CA ALA A 904 -10.00 -30.34 18.22
C ALA A 904 -11.13 -31.38 18.22
N VAL A 905 -11.94 -31.39 17.15
CA VAL A 905 -13.08 -32.31 17.00
C VAL A 905 -12.58 -33.76 16.86
N GLY A 906 -12.95 -34.61 17.82
CA GLY A 906 -12.58 -36.04 17.80
C GLY A 906 -11.20 -36.34 18.40
N ALA A 907 -10.53 -35.36 19.02
CA ALA A 907 -9.37 -35.65 19.85
C ALA A 907 -9.76 -36.72 20.89
N PRO A 908 -9.00 -37.82 21.05
CA PRO A 908 -9.20 -38.68 22.20
C PRO A 908 -9.16 -37.76 23.41
N VAL A 909 -10.12 -37.91 24.32
CA VAL A 909 -9.95 -37.38 25.68
C VAL A 909 -8.76 -38.13 26.25
N ILE A 910 -7.54 -37.73 25.88
CA ILE A 910 -6.35 -38.17 26.55
C ILE A 910 -6.56 -37.56 27.92
N SER A 911 -6.83 -38.45 28.86
CA SER A 911 -7.04 -38.27 30.28
C SER A 911 -5.92 -37.50 31.00
N SER A 912 -4.99 -36.85 30.27
CA SER A 912 -3.98 -35.94 30.78
C SER A 912 -4.47 -34.48 30.92
N VAL A 913 -5.65 -34.13 30.40
CA VAL A 913 -6.19 -32.75 30.42
C VAL A 913 -7.44 -32.60 31.32
N GLU A 914 -7.79 -33.61 32.12
CA GLU A 914 -8.96 -33.57 33.03
C GLU A 914 -8.98 -32.35 33.97
N ASN A 915 -7.80 -31.78 34.21
CA ASN A 915 -7.58 -30.64 35.07
C ASN A 915 -7.19 -29.36 34.32
N THR A 916 -7.43 -29.21 33.01
CA THR A 916 -7.42 -27.88 32.37
C THR A 916 -8.75 -27.58 31.71
N ALA A 917 -9.18 -26.31 31.71
CA ALA A 917 -10.44 -25.92 31.08
C ALA A 917 -10.31 -24.61 30.31
N VAL A 918 -11.10 -24.55 29.23
CA VAL A 918 -11.38 -23.33 28.47
C VAL A 918 -12.83 -22.93 28.74
N SER A 919 -13.05 -21.66 29.08
CA SER A 919 -14.39 -21.12 29.33
C SER A 919 -14.53 -19.70 28.78
N ALA A 920 -15.74 -19.29 28.40
CA ALA A 920 -15.98 -17.93 27.93
C ALA A 920 -15.94 -16.92 29.09
N LEU A 921 -15.35 -15.73 28.86
CA LEU A 921 -15.35 -14.65 29.85
C LEU A 921 -16.78 -14.12 30.05
N ARG A 922 -17.17 -13.89 31.31
CA ARG A 922 -18.43 -13.24 31.66
C ARG A 922 -18.22 -12.02 32.55
N ILE A 923 -18.85 -10.90 32.18
CA ILE A 923 -18.87 -9.66 32.96
C ILE A 923 -20.34 -9.27 33.14
N ALA A 924 -20.77 -8.96 34.37
CA ALA A 924 -22.17 -8.64 34.70
C ALA A 924 -23.18 -9.73 34.24
N GLY A 925 -22.75 -11.00 34.26
CA GLY A 925 -23.54 -12.14 33.80
C GLY A 925 -23.61 -12.31 32.27
N GLN A 926 -23.10 -11.33 31.51
CA GLN A 926 -23.06 -11.33 30.04
C GLN A 926 -21.76 -11.96 29.55
N ILE A 927 -21.85 -12.76 28.47
CA ILE A 927 -20.67 -13.35 27.82
C ILE A 927 -20.00 -12.27 26.97
N ILE A 928 -18.67 -12.21 27.06
CA ILE A 928 -17.84 -11.41 26.15
C ILE A 928 -17.47 -12.30 24.97
N GLU A 929 -18.06 -12.05 23.80
CA GLU A 929 -17.84 -12.87 22.61
C GLU A 929 -16.38 -12.80 22.15
N GLY A 930 -15.81 -13.96 21.82
CA GLY A 930 -14.42 -14.11 21.37
C GLY A 930 -13.35 -14.03 22.46
N VAL A 931 -13.71 -13.83 23.73
CA VAL A 931 -12.76 -13.74 24.85
C VAL A 931 -12.87 -14.98 25.75
N TYR A 932 -11.74 -15.68 25.93
CA TYR A 932 -11.70 -16.99 26.57
C TYR A 932 -10.71 -17.03 27.74
N ILE A 933 -11.01 -17.86 28.73
CA ILE A 933 -10.16 -18.10 29.90
C ILE A 933 -9.59 -19.51 29.79
N PHE A 934 -8.26 -19.61 29.81
CA PHE A 934 -7.49 -20.84 29.90
C PHE A 934 -7.02 -21.03 31.35
N ARG A 935 -7.26 -22.20 31.92
CA ARG A 935 -6.92 -22.49 33.31
C ARG A 935 -6.39 -23.90 33.48
N ASP A 936 -5.28 -24.03 34.19
CA ASP A 936 -4.80 -25.30 34.77
C ASP A 936 -5.21 -25.40 36.25
N PHE A 937 -5.93 -26.46 36.61
CA PHE A 937 -6.35 -26.79 37.97
C PHE A 937 -5.32 -27.62 38.73
N ASN A 938 -4.30 -28.17 38.06
CA ASN A 938 -3.18 -28.85 38.71
C ASN A 938 -2.14 -27.89 39.27
N SER A 939 -2.11 -26.67 38.73
CA SER A 939 -1.17 -25.63 39.14
C SER A 939 -1.85 -24.63 40.07
N GLN A 940 -1.23 -24.36 41.22
CA GLN A 940 -1.62 -23.23 42.07
C GLN A 940 -0.96 -21.91 41.61
N ASP A 941 -0.07 -21.97 40.62
CA ASP A 941 0.60 -20.80 40.07
C ASP A 941 -0.41 -19.95 39.26
N PRO A 942 -0.67 -18.69 39.67
CA PRO A 942 -1.53 -17.77 38.94
C PRO A 942 -1.14 -17.59 37.48
N ALA A 943 0.12 -17.84 37.11
CA ALA A 943 0.64 -17.73 35.75
C ALA A 943 0.07 -18.77 34.77
N TYR A 944 -0.67 -19.78 35.24
CA TYR A 944 -1.43 -20.76 34.43
C TYR A 944 -2.94 -20.46 34.42
N ASN A 945 -3.32 -19.24 34.79
CA ASN A 945 -4.65 -18.66 34.62
C ASN A 945 -4.57 -17.51 33.61
N VAL A 946 -4.83 -17.81 32.34
CA VAL A 946 -4.59 -16.89 31.24
C VAL A 946 -5.91 -16.47 30.60
N LEU A 947 -6.05 -15.18 30.37
CA LEU A 947 -7.12 -14.57 29.61
C LEU A 947 -6.65 -14.35 28.16
N TYR A 948 -7.40 -14.88 27.20
CA TYR A 948 -7.21 -14.66 25.77
C TYR A 948 -8.13 -13.55 25.29
N THR A 949 -7.54 -12.47 24.78
CA THR A 949 -8.20 -11.25 24.31
C THR A 949 -7.75 -10.93 22.88
N PRO A 950 -8.33 -11.58 21.87
CA PRO A 950 -7.92 -11.38 20.49
C PRO A 950 -8.16 -9.94 20.06
N GLY A 951 -7.16 -9.34 19.40
CA GLY A 951 -7.24 -7.97 18.90
C GLY A 951 -7.56 -6.95 19.99
N ALA A 952 -6.97 -7.07 21.17
CA ALA A 952 -7.13 -6.07 22.21
C ALA A 952 -6.45 -4.74 21.81
N PRO A 953 -7.00 -3.57 22.19
CA PRO A 953 -6.42 -2.24 21.91
C PRO A 953 -4.98 -2.01 22.36
N ASP A 954 -4.49 -2.80 23.31
CA ASP A 954 -3.12 -2.78 23.83
C ASP A 954 -2.18 -3.76 23.11
N GLY A 955 -2.68 -4.51 22.13
CA GLY A 955 -1.89 -5.41 21.29
C GLY A 955 -1.59 -6.79 21.90
N LEU A 956 -2.02 -7.09 23.13
CA LEU A 956 -1.72 -8.35 23.80
C LEU A 956 -2.82 -9.41 23.59
N GLU A 957 -2.49 -10.57 23.03
CA GLU A 957 -3.46 -11.65 22.82
C GLU A 957 -3.68 -12.51 24.06
N TYR A 958 -2.63 -12.71 24.89
CA TYR A 958 -2.69 -13.49 26.12
C TYR A 958 -2.19 -12.69 27.31
N ARG A 959 -2.90 -12.75 28.43
CA ARG A 959 -2.55 -11.99 29.64
C ARG A 959 -2.97 -12.72 30.92
N PRO A 960 -2.36 -12.44 32.07
CA PRO A 960 -2.84 -12.96 33.34
C PRO A 960 -4.32 -12.65 33.56
N LEU A 961 -5.08 -13.62 34.06
CA LEU A 961 -6.50 -13.42 34.35
C LEU A 961 -6.73 -12.36 35.43
N SER A 962 -5.76 -12.13 36.31
CA SER A 962 -5.79 -11.08 37.35
C SER A 962 -5.97 -9.67 36.78
N ASP A 963 -5.55 -9.43 35.54
CA ASP A 963 -5.40 -8.08 35.01
C ASP A 963 -6.73 -7.51 34.50
N PHE A 964 -7.77 -8.35 34.38
CA PHE A 964 -9.05 -7.97 33.77
C PHE A 964 -9.66 -6.69 34.37
N ALA A 965 -9.52 -6.50 35.69
CA ALA A 965 -10.10 -5.36 36.38
C ALA A 965 -9.33 -4.06 36.09
N GLN A 966 -8.01 -4.14 35.92
CA GLN A 966 -7.18 -3.00 35.52
C GLN A 966 -7.51 -2.59 34.08
N LEU A 967 -7.77 -3.56 33.20
CA LEU A 967 -8.15 -3.29 31.81
C LEU A 967 -9.43 -2.44 31.71
N LEU A 968 -10.42 -2.68 32.57
CA LEU A 968 -11.65 -1.89 32.60
C LEU A 968 -11.42 -0.42 32.99
N GLY A 969 -10.24 -0.04 33.48
CA GLY A 969 -9.85 1.35 33.67
C GLY A 969 -9.65 2.12 32.36
N SER A 970 -9.22 1.43 31.29
CA SER A 970 -9.03 2.04 29.97
C SER A 970 -10.35 2.20 29.22
N GLU A 971 -10.58 3.38 28.65
CA GLU A 971 -11.75 3.64 27.79
C GLU A 971 -11.78 2.71 26.57
N LYS A 972 -10.64 2.53 25.89
CA LYS A 972 -10.52 1.62 24.74
C LYS A 972 -10.87 0.18 25.10
N MET A 973 -10.41 -0.29 26.27
CA MET A 973 -10.72 -1.64 26.75
C MET A 973 -12.18 -1.78 27.19
N ARG A 974 -12.77 -0.74 27.81
CA ARG A 974 -14.22 -0.72 28.10
C ARG A 974 -15.03 -0.83 26.81
N THR A 975 -14.67 -0.08 25.78
CA THR A 975 -15.29 -0.16 24.46
C THR A 975 -15.07 -1.53 23.81
N TYR A 976 -13.87 -2.10 23.93
CA TYR A 976 -13.54 -3.45 23.48
C TYR A 976 -14.46 -4.52 24.09
N TYR A 977 -14.67 -4.47 25.42
CA TYR A 977 -15.57 -5.41 26.10
C TYR A 977 -17.05 -5.12 25.80
N ALA A 978 -17.47 -3.86 25.81
CA ALA A 978 -18.87 -3.47 25.57
C ALA A 978 -19.34 -3.80 24.14
N SER A 979 -18.46 -3.67 23.15
CA SER A 979 -18.76 -4.03 21.75
C SER A 979 -18.94 -5.53 21.52
N ARG A 980 -18.39 -6.36 22.42
CA ARG A 980 -18.43 -7.84 22.37
C ARG A 980 -19.54 -8.47 23.22
N VAL A 981 -20.44 -7.66 23.78
CA VAL A 981 -21.63 -8.13 24.49
C VAL A 981 -22.83 -8.10 23.54
N SER A 982 -23.79 -9.01 23.72
CA SER A 982 -25.08 -8.99 23.01
C SER A 982 -25.81 -7.64 23.16
N HIS A 983 -26.64 -7.24 22.19
CA HIS A 983 -27.38 -5.98 22.29
C HIS A 983 -28.29 -5.94 23.53
N ALA A 984 -28.97 -7.04 23.87
CA ALA A 984 -29.77 -7.12 25.09
C ALA A 984 -28.90 -6.95 26.36
N GLY A 985 -27.65 -7.45 26.33
CA GLY A 985 -26.69 -7.31 27.41
C GLY A 985 -25.99 -5.95 27.50
N GLN A 986 -26.06 -5.09 26.48
CA GLN A 986 -25.35 -3.81 26.45
C GLN A 986 -25.83 -2.85 27.54
N LYS A 987 -27.12 -2.85 27.88
CA LYS A 987 -27.65 -2.03 28.98
C LYS A 987 -27.06 -2.46 30.34
N LEU A 988 -27.04 -3.77 30.61
CA LEU A 988 -26.47 -4.32 31.84
C LEU A 988 -24.96 -4.10 31.92
N MET A 989 -24.27 -4.21 30.77
CA MET A 989 -22.86 -3.88 30.65
C MET A 989 -22.60 -2.39 30.88
N GLY A 990 -23.41 -1.50 30.30
CA GLY A 990 -23.35 -0.06 30.50
C GLY A 990 -23.58 0.33 31.97
N GLU A 991 -24.64 -0.21 32.60
CA GLU A 991 -24.89 -0.01 34.03
C GLU A 991 -23.77 -0.56 34.93
N PHE A 992 -23.11 -1.64 34.50
CA PHE A 992 -21.94 -2.16 35.18
C PHE A 992 -20.73 -1.23 35.02
N LEU A 993 -20.42 -0.81 33.80
CA LEU A 993 -19.32 0.09 33.48
C LEU A 993 -19.50 1.46 34.15
N ASP A 994 -20.72 2.01 34.16
CA ASP A 994 -21.07 3.26 34.84
C ASP A 994 -20.84 3.15 36.36
N ARG A 995 -21.22 2.02 36.97
CA ARG A 995 -20.95 1.75 38.38
C ARG A 995 -19.46 1.60 38.66
N PHE A 996 -18.73 0.98 37.74
CA PHE A 996 -17.28 0.80 37.81
C PHE A 996 -16.56 2.17 37.75
N ILE A 997 -16.92 3.04 36.80
CA ILE A 997 -16.37 4.41 36.64
C ILE A 997 -16.65 5.27 37.87
N ARG A 998 -17.82 5.13 38.49
CA ARG A 998 -18.21 5.88 39.71
C ARG A 998 -17.53 5.37 40.99
N GLY A 999 -16.49 4.55 40.90
CA GLY A 999 -15.63 4.20 42.02
C GLY A 999 -16.16 3.08 42.94
N ARG A 1000 -17.24 2.38 42.59
CA ARG A 1000 -17.66 1.17 43.33
C ARG A 1000 -16.79 -0.01 42.90
N ARG A 1001 -15.68 -0.25 43.62
CA ARG A 1001 -14.76 -1.36 43.34
C ARG A 1001 -15.41 -2.72 43.65
N HIS A 1002 -15.24 -3.66 42.71
CA HIS A 1002 -15.11 -5.11 42.90
C HIS A 1002 -16.08 -5.76 43.89
N GLU A 1003 -17.37 -5.85 43.56
CA GLU A 1003 -18.17 -6.94 44.12
C GLU A 1003 -17.76 -8.24 43.38
N PRO A 1004 -17.14 -9.23 44.05
CA PRO A 1004 -16.77 -10.51 43.44
C PRO A 1004 -17.99 -11.25 42.85
N ASP A 1005 -19.19 -10.91 43.31
CA ASP A 1005 -20.45 -11.44 42.81
C ASP A 1005 -20.88 -10.89 41.44
N VAL A 1006 -20.27 -9.80 40.96
CA VAL A 1006 -20.63 -9.15 39.68
C VAL A 1006 -19.72 -9.58 38.52
N ILE A 1007 -18.48 -9.98 38.80
CA ILE A 1007 -17.60 -10.68 37.85
C ILE A 1007 -17.41 -12.12 38.33
N LYS A 1008 -18.33 -12.99 37.91
CA LYS A 1008 -18.24 -14.42 38.23
C LYS A 1008 -17.52 -15.17 37.13
N ILE A 1009 -16.30 -15.59 37.43
CA ILE A 1009 -15.60 -16.65 36.67
C ILE A 1009 -16.30 -17.97 37.00
N HIS A 1010 -17.35 -18.31 36.24
CA HIS A 1010 -18.10 -19.54 36.44
C HIS A 1010 -17.35 -20.72 35.84
N ASN A 1011 -16.44 -21.33 36.61
CA ASN A 1011 -15.81 -22.58 36.22
C ASN A 1011 -16.65 -23.78 36.70
N ARG A 1012 -17.88 -23.89 36.18
CA ARG A 1012 -18.69 -25.10 36.36
C ARG A 1012 -18.58 -25.97 35.11
N PRO A 1013 -18.61 -27.31 35.21
CA PRO A 1013 -18.51 -28.20 34.05
C PRO A 1013 -19.44 -27.84 32.90
N GLU A 1014 -20.65 -27.35 33.21
CA GLU A 1014 -21.66 -26.91 32.23
C GLU A 1014 -21.31 -25.65 31.43
N TYR A 1015 -20.30 -24.88 31.83
CA TYR A 1015 -19.83 -23.67 31.14
C TYR A 1015 -18.45 -23.85 30.47
N ARG A 1016 -17.90 -25.07 30.50
CA ARG A 1016 -16.64 -25.39 29.83
C ARG A 1016 -16.88 -25.66 28.36
N ILE A 1017 -15.99 -25.15 27.52
CA ILE A 1017 -16.00 -25.39 26.08
C ILE A 1017 -15.36 -26.77 25.85
N ALA A 1018 -16.14 -27.71 25.35
CA ALA A 1018 -15.74 -29.09 25.13
C ALA A 1018 -14.99 -29.30 23.81
N ASN A 1019 -15.28 -28.49 22.79
CA ASN A 1019 -14.60 -28.53 21.51
C ASN A 1019 -14.73 -27.22 20.73
N VAL A 1020 -13.95 -27.12 19.67
CA VAL A 1020 -13.89 -26.01 18.73
C VAL A 1020 -15.25 -25.67 18.08
N ASP A 1021 -16.13 -26.66 17.87
CA ASP A 1021 -17.47 -26.42 17.30
C ASP A 1021 -18.33 -25.54 18.24
N GLN A 1022 -18.18 -25.66 19.56
CA GLN A 1022 -18.94 -24.85 20.51
C GLN A 1022 -18.53 -23.37 20.50
N LEU A 1023 -17.28 -23.04 20.15
CA LEU A 1023 -16.79 -21.66 20.09
C LEU A 1023 -17.62 -20.77 19.15
N TYR A 1024 -18.05 -21.32 18.01
CA TYR A 1024 -18.84 -20.61 16.99
C TYR A 1024 -20.36 -20.74 17.19
N GLY A 1025 -20.85 -21.94 17.52
CA GLY A 1025 -22.30 -22.19 17.62
C GLY A 1025 -22.97 -21.34 18.70
N ASP A 1026 -22.30 -21.20 19.84
CA ASP A 1026 -22.79 -20.44 20.99
C ASP A 1026 -22.93 -18.94 20.70
N MET A 1027 -22.00 -18.36 19.94
CA MET A 1027 -22.02 -16.94 19.57
C MET A 1027 -23.24 -16.62 18.69
N PHE A 1028 -23.55 -17.50 17.75
CA PHE A 1028 -24.66 -17.35 16.80
C PHE A 1028 -26.04 -17.60 17.44
N GLU A 1029 -26.18 -18.62 18.27
CA GLU A 1029 -27.45 -18.91 18.97
C GLU A 1029 -27.85 -17.75 19.91
N ARG A 1030 -26.87 -17.05 20.50
CA ARG A 1030 -27.12 -15.86 21.35
C ARG A 1030 -27.44 -14.60 20.56
N MET A 1031 -26.75 -14.41 19.44
CA MET A 1031 -27.04 -13.36 18.47
C MET A 1031 -28.51 -13.42 18.00
N ILE A 1032 -29.06 -14.63 17.76
CA ILE A 1032 -30.48 -14.87 17.40
C ILE A 1032 -31.44 -14.44 18.53
N ALA A 1033 -31.12 -14.82 19.76
CA ALA A 1033 -31.98 -14.56 20.92
C ALA A 1033 -32.20 -13.06 21.22
N ASP A 1034 -31.30 -12.18 20.76
CA ASP A 1034 -31.43 -10.72 20.92
C ASP A 1034 -32.57 -10.12 20.07
N VAL A 1035 -32.88 -10.71 18.91
CA VAL A 1035 -33.84 -10.15 17.92
C VAL A 1035 -35.30 -10.30 18.39
N ASP A 1036 -35.60 -11.35 19.14
CA ASP A 1036 -36.97 -11.64 19.61
C ASP A 1036 -37.42 -10.76 20.80
N SER A 1037 -36.53 -9.95 21.37
CA SER A 1037 -36.73 -9.31 22.69
C SER A 1037 -37.21 -7.85 22.68
N GLN A 1038 -37.44 -7.20 21.53
CA GLN A 1038 -37.66 -5.75 21.46
C GLN A 1038 -39.12 -5.32 21.15
N THR A 1039 -39.76 -4.65 22.11
CA THR A 1039 -41.09 -4.05 22.02
C THR A 1039 -41.06 -2.52 22.01
N GLN A 1040 -40.80 -1.89 20.86
CA GLN A 1040 -40.95 -0.43 20.64
C GLN A 1040 -41.54 -0.09 19.25
N SER A 1041 -41.57 1.20 18.86
CA SER A 1041 -42.25 1.74 17.65
C SER A 1041 -41.61 1.25 16.33
N VAL A 1042 -42.26 1.48 15.17
CA VAL A 1042 -41.85 0.89 13.87
C VAL A 1042 -40.49 1.42 13.34
N ALA A 1043 -40.22 2.72 13.48
CA ALA A 1043 -38.94 3.31 13.06
C ALA A 1043 -37.79 2.95 14.03
N GLU A 1044 -38.03 2.97 15.34
CA GLU A 1044 -37.07 2.50 16.35
C GLU A 1044 -36.76 1.00 16.15
N LYS A 1045 -37.76 0.19 15.81
CA LYS A 1045 -37.58 -1.23 15.45
C LYS A 1045 -36.68 -1.42 14.24
N ARG A 1046 -36.82 -0.61 13.19
CA ARG A 1046 -35.97 -0.71 11.99
C ARG A 1046 -34.56 -0.23 12.24
N MET A 1047 -34.37 0.85 12.98
CA MET A 1047 -33.05 1.33 13.36
C MET A 1047 -32.32 0.31 14.25
N ALA A 1048 -33.02 -0.27 15.24
CA ALA A 1048 -32.46 -1.31 16.10
C ALA A 1048 -32.19 -2.62 15.34
N LEU A 1049 -33.06 -3.02 14.42
CA LEU A 1049 -32.86 -4.19 13.56
C LEU A 1049 -31.71 -3.98 12.59
N ALA A 1050 -31.61 -2.81 11.94
CA ALA A 1050 -30.51 -2.45 11.06
C ALA A 1050 -29.18 -2.46 11.82
N TYR A 1051 -29.13 -1.84 13.00
CA TYR A 1051 -27.95 -1.88 13.87
C TYR A 1051 -27.57 -3.31 14.30
N THR A 1052 -28.58 -4.15 14.58
CA THR A 1052 -28.35 -5.57 14.94
C THR A 1052 -27.78 -6.35 13.76
N ILE A 1053 -28.33 -6.20 12.56
CA ILE A 1053 -27.83 -6.86 11.35
C ILE A 1053 -26.43 -6.34 11.00
N ILE A 1054 -26.19 -5.03 11.06
CA ILE A 1054 -24.86 -4.43 10.84
C ILE A 1054 -23.86 -5.07 11.81
N LYS A 1055 -24.17 -5.10 13.12
CA LYS A 1055 -23.33 -5.71 14.14
C LYS A 1055 -23.11 -7.20 13.86
N TRP A 1056 -24.15 -7.94 13.47
CA TRP A 1056 -24.07 -9.34 13.10
C TRP A 1056 -23.18 -9.56 11.89
N THR A 1057 -23.52 -8.96 10.74
CA THR A 1057 -22.77 -9.14 9.51
C THR A 1057 -21.35 -8.64 9.67
N GLY A 1058 -21.12 -7.53 10.36
CA GLY A 1058 -19.80 -7.08 10.74
C GLY A 1058 -19.06 -8.09 11.60
N THR A 1059 -19.68 -8.60 12.66
CA THR A 1059 -19.03 -9.62 13.52
C THR A 1059 -18.75 -10.91 12.75
N ILE A 1060 -19.57 -11.31 11.78
CA ILE A 1060 -19.43 -12.57 11.02
C ILE A 1060 -18.48 -12.41 9.83
N VAL A 1061 -18.53 -11.28 9.12
CA VAL A 1061 -17.66 -10.93 7.97
C VAL A 1061 -16.26 -10.59 8.47
N PHE A 1062 -16.14 -9.91 9.62
CA PHE A 1062 -14.85 -9.61 10.24
C PHE A 1062 -14.41 -10.67 11.26
N LEU A 1063 -15.27 -11.65 11.59
CA LEU A 1063 -14.86 -12.81 12.39
C LEU A 1063 -13.61 -13.45 11.80
N PRO A 1064 -13.51 -13.72 10.48
CA PRO A 1064 -12.31 -14.29 9.85
C PRO A 1064 -11.06 -13.39 9.84
N PHE A 1065 -11.18 -12.11 10.18
CA PHE A 1065 -10.12 -11.12 10.06
C PHE A 1065 -10.02 -10.29 11.36
N PRO A 1066 -9.32 -10.78 12.39
CA PRO A 1066 -9.42 -10.21 13.73
C PRO A 1066 -8.80 -8.81 13.80
N GLN A 1067 -7.82 -8.51 12.94
CA GLN A 1067 -7.25 -7.16 12.77
C GLN A 1067 -8.26 -6.18 12.15
N LEU A 1068 -9.16 -6.66 11.28
CA LEU A 1068 -10.26 -5.87 10.74
C LEU A 1068 -11.44 -5.76 11.73
N SER A 1069 -11.60 -6.71 12.67
CA SER A 1069 -12.63 -6.60 13.72
C SER A 1069 -12.33 -5.49 14.75
N LEU A 1070 -11.05 -5.11 14.91
CA LEU A 1070 -10.64 -3.87 15.58
C LEU A 1070 -11.02 -2.63 14.77
N GLY A 1071 -10.77 -2.68 13.46
CA GLY A 1071 -11.25 -1.70 12.49
C GLY A 1071 -12.75 -1.52 12.55
N TRP A 1072 -13.55 -2.57 12.79
CA TRP A 1072 -15.00 -2.49 12.92
C TRP A 1072 -15.49 -1.67 14.13
N GLY A 1073 -14.77 -1.72 15.26
CA GLY A 1073 -15.04 -0.87 16.43
C GLY A 1073 -14.64 0.60 16.20
N LEU A 1074 -13.57 0.81 15.42
CA LEU A 1074 -13.10 2.12 14.96
C LEU A 1074 -13.91 2.67 13.77
N LEU A 1075 -14.56 1.83 12.96
CA LEU A 1075 -15.37 2.23 11.80
C LEU A 1075 -16.75 2.75 12.22
N ASN A 1076 -17.26 2.32 13.37
CA ASN A 1076 -18.39 2.99 14.03
C ASN A 1076 -17.97 4.29 14.76
N THR A 1077 -16.71 4.71 14.63
CA THR A 1077 -16.19 6.03 15.03
C THR A 1077 -15.19 6.52 13.98
N THR A 1078 -15.70 6.84 12.78
CA THR A 1078 -15.03 7.37 11.58
C THR A 1078 -13.76 8.21 11.84
N LEU A 1079 -12.62 7.60 12.16
CA LEU A 1079 -11.39 8.33 12.54
C LEU A 1079 -10.11 7.88 11.82
N THR A 1080 -10.11 6.78 11.06
CA THR A 1080 -8.86 6.26 10.47
C THR A 1080 -8.46 6.91 9.13
N PHE A 1081 -9.38 7.56 8.40
CA PHE A 1081 -9.02 8.44 7.29
C PHE A 1081 -8.65 9.86 7.79
N ILE A 1082 -9.28 10.26 8.89
CA ILE A 1082 -8.92 11.48 9.64
C ILE A 1082 -7.49 11.34 10.14
N GLN A 1083 -7.02 10.19 10.65
CA GLN A 1083 -5.63 10.03 11.11
C GLN A 1083 -4.54 10.20 10.04
N ALA A 1084 -4.83 10.01 8.74
CA ALA A 1084 -3.86 10.30 7.67
C ALA A 1084 -3.78 11.80 7.33
N PHE A 1085 -4.91 12.50 7.44
CA PHE A 1085 -5.00 13.95 7.34
C PHE A 1085 -4.51 14.65 8.62
N ASP A 1086 -4.82 14.06 9.78
CA ASP A 1086 -4.35 14.46 11.10
C ASP A 1086 -2.88 14.12 11.23
N ALA A 1087 -2.27 13.13 10.56
CA ALA A 1087 -0.80 12.93 10.55
C ALA A 1087 -0.07 14.12 9.88
N TYR A 1088 -0.65 14.70 8.83
CA TYR A 1088 -0.16 15.92 8.19
C TYR A 1088 -0.46 17.18 9.03
N GLY A 1089 -1.64 17.21 9.67
CA GLY A 1089 -2.02 18.17 10.69
C GLY A 1089 -1.22 18.03 11.99
N SER A 1090 -0.66 16.85 12.29
CA SER A 1090 -0.08 16.41 13.58
C SER A 1090 1.45 16.32 13.60
N GLY A 1091 2.12 16.54 12.47
CA GLY A 1091 3.40 17.25 12.48
C GLY A 1091 4.65 16.50 12.04
N ASP A 1092 4.64 15.22 11.67
CA ASP A 1092 5.88 14.59 11.14
C ASP A 1092 6.17 15.01 9.68
N ARG A 1093 6.49 16.28 9.45
CA ARG A 1093 6.47 16.91 8.11
C ARG A 1093 7.62 16.50 7.18
N ALA A 1094 8.70 15.99 7.75
CA ALA A 1094 9.83 15.45 7.00
C ALA A 1094 9.47 14.11 6.31
N ALA A 1095 8.54 13.33 6.88
CA ALA A 1095 8.01 12.09 6.31
C ALA A 1095 6.60 12.26 5.72
N ALA A 1096 5.80 13.20 6.23
CA ALA A 1096 4.38 13.36 5.89
C ALA A 1096 4.16 13.89 4.47
N ILE A 1097 5.09 14.65 3.92
CA ILE A 1097 4.97 15.18 2.55
C ILE A 1097 5.06 14.03 1.51
N PRO A 1098 6.08 13.16 1.55
CA PRO A 1098 6.08 11.92 0.78
C PRO A 1098 4.91 11.00 1.10
N LEU A 1099 4.44 10.93 2.36
CA LEU A 1099 3.29 10.12 2.77
C LEU A 1099 1.93 10.71 2.34
N PHE A 1100 1.82 12.01 2.09
CA PHE A 1100 0.61 12.66 1.58
C PHE A 1100 0.45 12.34 0.10
N ILE A 1101 1.57 12.41 -0.64
CA ILE A 1101 1.67 11.96 -2.02
C ILE A 1101 1.51 10.44 -2.08
N ALA A 1102 2.12 9.67 -1.16
CA ALA A 1102 1.99 8.21 -1.06
C ALA A 1102 0.68 7.74 -0.44
N GLY A 1103 -0.12 8.61 0.17
CA GLY A 1103 -1.47 8.36 0.70
C GLY A 1103 -2.52 8.58 -0.38
N ALA A 1104 -2.34 9.62 -1.21
CA ALA A 1104 -3.04 9.80 -2.48
C ALA A 1104 -2.73 8.65 -3.47
N MET A 1105 -1.48 8.19 -3.52
CA MET A 1105 -1.07 6.96 -4.22
C MET A 1105 -1.27 5.68 -3.38
N GLY A 1106 -1.69 5.80 -2.13
CA GLY A 1106 -1.71 4.74 -1.11
C GLY A 1106 -2.92 3.83 -1.19
N ILE A 1107 -3.94 4.27 -1.94
CA ILE A 1107 -5.00 3.39 -2.45
C ILE A 1107 -4.40 2.35 -3.41
N ALA A 1108 -3.16 2.58 -3.90
CA ALA A 1108 -2.39 1.70 -4.75
C ALA A 1108 -1.09 1.14 -4.13
N LEU A 1109 -0.45 1.82 -3.18
CA LEU A 1109 0.84 1.40 -2.62
C LEU A 1109 0.71 0.46 -1.41
N GLY A 1110 1.09 -0.81 -1.58
CA GLY A 1110 1.12 -1.83 -0.54
C GLY A 1110 2.18 -1.60 0.54
N GLY A 1111 1.86 -0.81 1.56
CA GLY A 1111 2.46 -0.92 2.90
C GLY A 1111 1.69 -1.96 3.74
N ASP A 1112 2.34 -2.63 4.69
CA ASP A 1112 1.71 -3.75 5.43
C ASP A 1112 0.42 -3.39 6.19
N GLY A 1113 0.23 -2.11 6.59
CA GLY A 1113 -1.05 -1.61 7.13
C GLY A 1113 -2.13 -1.36 6.06
N VAL A 1114 -1.73 -1.05 4.84
CA VAL A 1114 -2.61 -0.87 3.67
C VAL A 1114 -2.98 -2.24 3.06
N ARG A 1115 -2.09 -3.23 3.14
CA ARG A 1115 -2.36 -4.63 2.75
C ARG A 1115 -3.60 -5.21 3.43
N ALA A 1116 -3.85 -4.86 4.70
CA ALA A 1116 -5.04 -5.25 5.43
C ALA A 1116 -6.32 -4.55 4.93
N LEU A 1117 -6.22 -3.28 4.51
CA LEU A 1117 -7.35 -2.48 4.00
C LEU A 1117 -7.78 -2.94 2.59
N ILE A 1118 -6.83 -3.30 1.73
CA ILE A 1118 -7.09 -3.69 0.33
C ILE A 1118 -7.54 -5.17 0.22
N MET A 1119 -7.20 -6.05 1.17
CA MET A 1119 -7.64 -7.45 1.17
C MET A 1119 -9.16 -7.65 1.38
N GLY A 1120 -9.93 -6.59 1.66
CA GLY A 1120 -11.40 -6.63 1.74
C GLY A 1120 -12.14 -6.43 0.40
N GLY A 1121 -11.45 -6.04 -0.68
CA GLY A 1121 -12.03 -5.78 -2.00
C GLY A 1121 -11.66 -6.86 -3.03
N ASN A 1122 -12.61 -7.23 -3.89
CA ASN A 1122 -12.49 -8.26 -4.93
C ASN A 1122 -11.13 -8.22 -5.68
N GLY A 1123 -10.54 -9.41 -5.87
CA GLY A 1123 -9.13 -9.69 -6.18
C GLY A 1123 -8.50 -9.16 -7.48
N LEU A 1124 -9.10 -8.17 -8.16
CA LEU A 1124 -8.52 -7.50 -9.33
C LEU A 1124 -7.97 -6.11 -9.00
N GLY A 1125 -8.65 -5.35 -8.12
CA GLY A 1125 -8.17 -4.04 -7.67
C GLY A 1125 -6.87 -4.15 -6.87
N THR A 1126 -6.67 -5.24 -6.14
CA THR A 1126 -5.48 -5.50 -5.32
C THR A 1126 -4.18 -5.57 -6.12
N ILE A 1127 -4.20 -6.26 -7.27
CA ILE A 1127 -3.01 -6.49 -8.12
C ILE A 1127 -2.71 -5.26 -8.99
N VAL A 1128 -3.75 -4.62 -9.53
CA VAL A 1128 -3.61 -3.43 -10.36
C VAL A 1128 -3.16 -2.23 -9.53
N ALA A 1129 -3.71 -2.06 -8.32
CA ALA A 1129 -3.35 -0.98 -7.43
C ALA A 1129 -1.88 -1.16 -6.94
N THR A 1130 -1.47 -2.36 -6.51
CA THR A 1130 -0.04 -2.59 -6.13
C THR A 1130 0.95 -2.25 -7.25
N ARG A 1131 0.60 -2.52 -8.51
CA ARG A 1131 1.46 -2.22 -9.67
C ARG A 1131 1.50 -0.73 -10.03
N ALA A 1132 0.34 -0.07 -10.02
CA ALA A 1132 0.25 1.38 -10.22
C ALA A 1132 1.07 2.14 -9.18
N GLY A 1133 1.04 1.67 -7.92
CA GLY A 1133 1.88 2.20 -6.86
C GLY A 1133 3.38 2.04 -7.15
N VAL A 1134 3.84 0.83 -7.50
CA VAL A 1134 5.26 0.58 -7.82
C VAL A 1134 5.74 1.47 -8.98
N TRP A 1135 4.93 1.62 -10.02
CA TRP A 1135 5.23 2.50 -11.14
C TRP A 1135 5.37 3.96 -10.68
N ALA A 1136 4.40 4.48 -9.93
CA ALA A 1136 4.41 5.86 -9.44
C ALA A 1136 5.61 6.15 -8.55
N TRP A 1137 5.95 5.22 -7.65
CA TRP A 1137 7.14 5.31 -6.80
C TRP A 1137 8.44 5.38 -7.62
N LYS A 1138 8.56 4.55 -8.66
CA LYS A 1138 9.72 4.57 -9.57
C LYS A 1138 9.83 5.88 -10.34
N LYS A 1139 8.71 6.55 -10.60
CA LYS A 1139 8.65 7.77 -11.42
C LYS A 1139 8.68 9.07 -10.63
N LEU A 1140 8.33 9.05 -9.35
CA LEU A 1140 8.20 10.24 -8.51
C LEU A 1140 9.55 10.99 -8.40
N ASP A 1141 9.62 12.19 -8.97
CA ASP A 1141 10.74 13.11 -8.78
C ASP A 1141 10.38 14.13 -7.68
N LEU A 1142 10.83 13.84 -6.45
CA LEU A 1142 10.65 14.72 -5.30
C LEU A 1142 11.25 16.13 -5.53
N GLY A 1143 12.21 16.28 -6.46
CA GLY A 1143 12.81 17.57 -6.79
C GLY A 1143 12.02 18.42 -7.79
N ALA A 1144 11.06 17.84 -8.52
CA ALA A 1144 10.19 18.55 -9.47
C ALA A 1144 8.93 19.10 -8.79
N ALA A 1145 8.43 18.43 -7.74
CA ALA A 1145 7.24 18.81 -6.99
C ALA A 1145 7.32 20.18 -6.28
N TYR A 1146 8.53 20.73 -6.12
CA TYR A 1146 8.81 21.96 -5.35
C TYR A 1146 9.50 23.07 -6.14
N ARG A 1147 9.64 22.94 -7.47
CA ARG A 1147 10.17 24.03 -8.29
C ARG A 1147 9.06 25.05 -8.54
N LEU A 1148 9.07 26.14 -7.78
CA LEU A 1148 8.40 27.36 -8.19
C LEU A 1148 8.99 27.81 -9.54
N THR A 1149 8.12 28.06 -10.52
CA THR A 1149 8.49 28.81 -11.72
C THR A 1149 9.02 30.17 -11.28
N ALA A 1150 10.21 30.54 -11.79
CA ALA A 1150 10.79 31.86 -11.58
C ALA A 1150 9.90 32.98 -12.16
#